data_AF-A0A848G7R2-F1
#
_entry.id   AF-A0A848G7R2-F1
#
_cell.length_a   1.000
_cell.length_b   1.000
_cell.length_c   1.000
_cell.angle_alpha   90.00
_cell.angle_beta   90.00
_cell.angle_gamma   90.00
#
_symmetry.space_group_name_H-M   'P 1'
#
loop_
_entity.id
_entity.type
_entity.pdbx_description
1 polymer ?
#
loop_
_entity_poly.entity_id
_entity_poly.type
_entity_poly.pdbx_seq_one_letter_code
_entity_poly.pdbx_strand_id
1 'polypeptide(L)'
;MISRWRQGLVAGVLVMWAACGAEASDVADAAWVVDPARPGAHLPPRGASLFDRLFAAPSGDRHALPFPFERLVARINRELSPAAPGGLPPLKAVLLPLGRSLQRTAAAPDYFRFPRVVVAVDAPPAAGSSLLLKDRLYIGYQEKSAVLEVISYNEEAGRFEFQLVKDYRAGGQPRVFQANRNICFACHQNGAPIFSRALWDETNANPAIAARLKATGRRYYGVPPERGVDLPYAIDVAVRRANRLALAQRLWREGCGDGEAGWRCRAGLWQAALRLRLGDDRRLPPDAAFEEVSAAPLRRTAARNWPAGLALGRPDLPNRNPLPDGAAWPSSPAEQVARSNVAAIFDPLLPRAAEQVWRSDSPQAVDEAVEAVAGFVVDGRWPGLMAALARRAAALPRLVIALECTQPASGPERECLGADGSRLRLDPAAGRVEGLRLAGGLPHPAFTLRPATALRLAGGNWLERLDMSGLKNGNGTLRLVLRDDHAALAAAFRRLAGQPSWQALLDGRPLPREALLNALLLELGERLPPSASGTLPVPQLELPAALPTTETRGLAPSLAAFHAWCAACHWSAETFPPNFLQGPAETLEARLRQCAPRIYVRLAMASLPRAQRAKTPMPPETMLPAFGTHAEAWAQGAERAALEATIRRMLVAESGREPDLPTLLAGGYEALRPCLAPARP
;
A
#
# COMPACT_ATOMS: atom_id res chain seq x y z
N MET A 1 -10.67 -53.12 -30.59
CA MET A 1 -11.05 -52.24 -29.46
C MET A 1 -9.88 -51.49 -28.79
N ILE A 2 -8.67 -51.46 -29.36
CA ILE A 2 -7.48 -50.83 -28.73
C ILE A 2 -7.07 -49.48 -29.36
N SER A 3 -7.68 -49.09 -30.49
CA SER A 3 -7.32 -47.85 -31.21
C SER A 3 -8.00 -46.56 -30.68
N ARG A 4 -9.16 -46.66 -30.02
CA ARG A 4 -9.92 -45.49 -29.54
C ARG A 4 -9.45 -44.87 -28.22
N TRP A 5 -8.58 -45.57 -27.46
CA TRP A 5 -8.11 -45.09 -26.15
C TRP A 5 -6.86 -44.21 -26.20
N ARG A 6 -6.11 -44.22 -27.32
CA ARG A 6 -4.91 -43.36 -27.48
C ARG A 6 -5.23 -41.93 -27.94
N GLN A 7 -6.37 -41.69 -28.58
CA GLN A 7 -6.78 -40.33 -28.99
C GLN A 7 -7.35 -39.50 -27.83
N GLY A 8 -7.95 -40.12 -26.81
CA GLY A 8 -8.47 -39.41 -25.64
C GLY A 8 -7.38 -38.88 -24.68
N LEU A 9 -6.25 -39.58 -24.58
CA LEU A 9 -5.12 -39.18 -23.72
C LEU A 9 -4.31 -38.03 -24.30
N VAL A 10 -4.15 -37.96 -25.62
CA VAL A 10 -3.45 -36.85 -26.30
C VAL A 10 -4.31 -35.58 -26.29
N ALA A 11 -5.63 -35.70 -26.45
CA ALA A 11 -6.56 -34.57 -26.34
C ALA A 11 -6.65 -34.03 -24.90
N GLY A 12 -6.63 -34.90 -23.88
CA GLY A 12 -6.65 -34.49 -22.47
C GLY A 12 -5.39 -33.75 -22.02
N VAL A 13 -4.20 -34.15 -22.52
CA VAL A 13 -2.93 -33.48 -22.21
C VAL A 13 -2.80 -32.13 -22.95
N LEU A 14 -3.30 -32.02 -24.18
CA LEU A 14 -3.34 -30.76 -24.94
C LEU A 14 -4.31 -29.72 -24.33
N VAL A 15 -5.46 -30.15 -23.80
CA VAL A 15 -6.40 -29.25 -23.11
C VAL A 15 -5.85 -28.76 -21.76
N MET A 16 -5.12 -29.60 -21.02
CA MET A 16 -4.43 -29.18 -19.79
C MET A 16 -3.29 -28.20 -20.06
N TRP A 17 -2.53 -28.37 -21.15
CA TRP A 17 -1.50 -27.39 -21.55
C TRP A 17 -2.11 -26.09 -22.08
N ALA A 18 -3.25 -26.13 -22.77
CA ALA A 18 -3.96 -24.93 -23.20
C ALA A 18 -4.56 -24.14 -22.02
N ALA A 19 -5.08 -24.82 -20.99
CA ALA A 19 -5.60 -24.17 -19.78
C ALA A 19 -4.48 -23.54 -18.92
N CYS A 20 -3.35 -24.25 -18.73
CA CYS A 20 -2.17 -23.66 -18.06
C CYS A 20 -1.48 -22.58 -18.90
N GLY A 21 -1.55 -22.66 -20.23
CA GLY A 21 -1.02 -21.66 -21.15
C GLY A 21 -1.85 -20.38 -21.20
N ALA A 22 -3.18 -20.49 -21.15
CA ALA A 22 -4.11 -19.35 -21.16
C ALA A 22 -4.02 -18.52 -19.86
N GLU A 23 -3.92 -19.16 -18.69
CA GLU A 23 -3.74 -18.45 -17.42
C GLU A 23 -2.38 -17.75 -17.32
N ALA A 24 -1.32 -18.33 -17.91
CA ALA A 24 0.02 -17.73 -17.94
C ALA A 24 0.15 -16.62 -19.01
N SER A 25 -0.54 -16.74 -20.16
CA SER A 25 -0.58 -15.71 -21.19
C SER A 25 -1.42 -14.49 -20.79
N ASP A 26 -2.54 -14.71 -20.10
CA ASP A 26 -3.44 -13.62 -19.69
C ASP A 26 -2.76 -12.63 -18.71
N VAL A 27 -1.84 -13.11 -17.85
CA VAL A 27 -1.06 -12.24 -16.96
C VAL A 27 0.01 -11.45 -17.72
N ALA A 28 0.56 -12.01 -18.80
CA ALA A 28 1.59 -11.35 -19.60
C ALA A 28 1.04 -10.16 -20.41
N ASP A 29 -0.23 -10.22 -20.81
CA ASP A 29 -0.90 -9.18 -21.61
C ASP A 29 -1.72 -8.18 -20.77
N ALA A 30 -1.92 -8.45 -19.47
CA ALA A 30 -2.64 -7.55 -18.57
C ALA A 30 -1.93 -6.21 -18.40
N ALA A 31 -2.70 -5.11 -18.37
CA ALA A 31 -2.15 -3.78 -18.14
C ALA A 31 -1.80 -3.60 -16.66
N TRP A 32 -0.61 -3.10 -16.34
CA TRP A 32 -0.25 -2.82 -14.95
C TRP A 32 -1.11 -1.69 -14.35
N VAL A 33 -1.64 -1.92 -13.14
CA VAL A 33 -2.31 -0.86 -12.35
C VAL A 33 -1.33 0.29 -12.08
N VAL A 34 -0.09 -0.06 -11.73
CA VAL A 34 1.05 0.85 -11.65
C VAL A 34 2.22 0.20 -12.38
N ASP A 35 2.70 0.87 -13.42
CA ASP A 35 3.89 0.43 -14.15
C ASP A 35 5.14 0.97 -13.45
N PRO A 36 6.01 0.10 -12.90
CA PRO A 36 7.24 0.52 -12.22
C PRO A 36 8.18 1.31 -13.14
N ALA A 37 8.16 1.05 -14.45
CA ALA A 37 8.98 1.76 -15.42
C ALA A 37 8.44 3.17 -15.77
N ARG A 38 7.24 3.52 -15.28
CA ARG A 38 6.61 4.83 -15.48
C ARG A 38 6.29 5.51 -14.14
N PRO A 39 7.32 5.91 -13.36
CA PRO A 39 7.14 6.49 -12.03
C PRO A 39 6.39 7.82 -12.01
N GLY A 40 6.32 8.53 -13.14
CA GLY A 40 5.74 9.87 -13.26
C GLY A 40 6.62 10.96 -12.65
N ALA A 41 6.12 12.20 -12.65
CA ALA A 41 6.86 13.37 -12.15
C ALA A 41 7.27 13.21 -10.68
N HIS A 42 8.52 13.59 -10.36
CA HIS A 42 9.09 13.52 -9.01
C HIS A 42 8.34 14.39 -8.01
N LEU A 43 7.95 15.60 -8.44
CA LEU A 43 7.06 16.47 -7.66
C LEU A 43 5.61 16.01 -7.79
N PRO A 44 4.77 16.20 -6.74
CA PRO A 44 3.34 15.97 -6.85
C PRO A 44 2.75 16.87 -7.94
N PRO A 45 1.95 16.32 -8.87
CA PRO A 45 1.31 17.13 -9.91
C PRO A 45 0.26 18.08 -9.35
N ARG A 46 -0.37 17.71 -8.21
CA ARG A 46 -1.39 18.48 -7.49
C ARG A 46 -1.36 18.10 -6.01
N GLY A 47 -1.81 19.03 -5.16
CA GLY A 47 -1.95 18.86 -3.72
C GLY A 47 -0.67 18.48 -2.98
N ALA A 48 -0.85 17.99 -1.76
CA ALA A 48 0.23 17.57 -0.88
C ALA A 48 -0.07 16.23 -0.18
N SER A 49 0.98 15.58 0.30
CA SER A 49 0.83 14.33 1.03
C SER A 49 0.13 14.56 2.38
N LEU A 50 -0.42 13.50 2.97
CA LEU A 50 -0.97 13.57 4.33
C LEU A 50 0.11 13.91 5.37
N PHE A 51 1.38 13.59 5.11
CA PHE A 51 2.49 14.00 5.96
C PHE A 51 2.72 15.51 5.91
N ASP A 52 2.67 16.11 4.71
CA ASP A 52 2.76 17.56 4.55
C ASP A 52 1.63 18.27 5.30
N ARG A 53 0.39 17.77 5.16
CA ARG A 53 -0.77 18.31 5.87
C ARG A 53 -0.67 18.14 7.39
N LEU A 54 -0.20 16.98 7.86
CA LEU A 54 -0.09 16.68 9.29
C LEU A 54 0.93 17.59 10.02
N PHE A 55 2.02 17.91 9.33
CA PHE A 55 3.15 18.65 9.88
C PHE A 55 3.30 20.05 9.31
N ALA A 56 2.30 20.60 8.61
CA ALA A 56 2.33 22.01 8.22
C ALA A 56 2.41 22.90 9.47
N ALA A 57 3.33 23.88 9.46
CA ALA A 57 3.38 24.89 10.50
C ALA A 57 2.15 25.81 10.41
N PRO A 58 1.73 26.48 11.50
CA PRO A 58 0.61 27.43 11.46
C PRO A 58 0.78 28.55 10.41
N SER A 59 2.02 28.97 10.12
CA SER A 59 2.35 29.93 9.08
C SER A 59 2.20 29.38 7.65
N GLY A 60 2.20 28.05 7.50
CA GLY A 60 1.98 27.35 6.24
C GLY A 60 3.16 27.32 5.26
N ASP A 61 4.25 28.01 5.56
CA ASP A 61 5.45 28.12 4.73
C ASP A 61 6.48 26.99 4.95
N ARG A 62 6.38 26.27 6.07
CA ARG A 62 7.34 25.24 6.49
C ARG A 62 6.68 24.09 7.24
N HIS A 63 7.41 23.00 7.42
CA HIS A 63 7.00 21.89 8.29
C HIS A 63 7.42 22.13 9.74
N ALA A 64 6.51 21.87 10.68
CA ALA A 64 6.75 21.85 12.11
C ALA A 64 7.00 20.40 12.59
N LEU A 65 8.19 19.89 12.31
CA LEU A 65 8.57 18.50 12.63
C LEU A 65 9.10 18.39 14.07
N PRO A 66 8.40 17.69 14.97
CA PRO A 66 8.84 17.55 16.34
C PRO A 66 10.01 16.57 16.45
N PHE A 67 10.96 16.89 17.34
CA PHE A 67 12.09 16.04 17.73
C PHE A 67 12.11 15.91 19.27
N PRO A 68 12.46 14.75 19.85
CA PRO A 68 12.93 13.51 19.22
C PRO A 68 11.80 12.70 18.55
N PHE A 69 12.15 11.57 17.91
CA PHE A 69 11.24 10.71 17.14
C PHE A 69 9.97 10.31 17.90
N GLU A 70 10.06 10.14 19.22
CA GLU A 70 8.93 9.87 20.11
C GLU A 70 7.86 10.97 20.05
N ARG A 71 8.27 12.24 19.91
CA ARG A 71 7.33 13.36 19.79
C ARG A 71 6.66 13.38 18.42
N LEU A 72 7.34 12.92 17.38
CA LEU A 72 6.77 12.73 16.05
C LEU A 72 5.71 11.64 16.06
N VAL A 73 6.02 10.49 16.66
CA VAL A 73 5.05 9.40 16.86
C VAL A 73 3.87 9.85 17.72
N ALA A 74 4.11 10.59 18.80
CA ALA A 74 3.04 11.13 19.65
C ALA A 74 2.13 12.10 18.90
N ARG A 75 2.67 12.95 18.01
CA ARG A 75 1.88 13.85 17.15
C ARG A 75 0.99 13.07 16.18
N ILE A 76 1.49 11.97 15.60
CA ILE A 76 0.69 11.10 14.73
C ILE A 76 -0.42 10.41 15.53
N ASN A 77 -0.10 9.85 16.69
CA ASN A 77 -1.09 9.13 17.52
C ASN A 77 -2.29 9.99 17.96
N ARG A 78 -2.14 11.33 18.04
CA ARG A 78 -3.25 12.24 18.33
C ARG A 78 -4.33 12.25 17.25
N GLU A 79 -3.99 11.85 16.03
CA GLU A 79 -4.93 11.74 14.91
C GLU A 79 -5.62 10.37 14.83
N LEU A 80 -5.28 9.43 15.72
CA LEU A 80 -5.73 8.04 15.63
C LEU A 80 -6.72 7.73 16.76
N SER A 81 -7.69 6.87 16.45
CA SER A 81 -8.54 6.30 17.47
C SER A 81 -7.70 5.49 18.47
N PRO A 82 -8.01 5.55 19.78
CA PRO A 82 -7.28 4.79 20.77
C PRO A 82 -7.45 3.28 20.52
N ALA A 83 -6.46 2.50 20.94
CA ALA A 83 -6.57 1.05 20.90
C ALA A 83 -7.67 0.58 21.87
N ALA A 84 -8.38 -0.48 21.49
CA ALA A 84 -9.27 -1.18 22.42
C ALA A 84 -8.44 -1.73 23.60
N PRO A 85 -9.04 -1.91 24.80
CA PRO A 85 -8.37 -2.56 25.92
C PRO A 85 -7.77 -3.92 25.53
N GLY A 86 -6.48 -4.12 25.79
CA GLY A 86 -5.74 -5.34 25.40
C GLY A 86 -5.40 -5.43 23.90
N GLY A 87 -5.76 -4.43 23.10
CA GLY A 87 -5.45 -4.37 21.67
C GLY A 87 -4.05 -3.84 21.37
N LEU A 88 -3.65 -4.00 20.12
CA LEU A 88 -2.38 -3.49 19.60
C LEU A 88 -2.35 -1.95 19.57
N PRO A 89 -1.18 -1.30 19.77
CA PRO A 89 -1.05 0.16 19.73
C PRO A 89 -1.53 0.75 18.39
N PRO A 90 -2.16 1.94 18.34
CA PRO A 90 -2.76 2.49 17.12
C PRO A 90 -1.78 2.65 15.93
N LEU A 91 -0.52 2.98 16.24
CA LEU A 91 0.58 3.00 15.30
C LEU A 91 1.48 1.79 15.56
N LYS A 92 1.79 1.04 14.50
CA LYS A 92 2.64 -0.15 14.56
C LYS A 92 4.07 0.27 14.33
N ALA A 93 4.97 -0.20 15.19
CA ALA A 93 6.41 0.10 15.11
C ALA A 93 7.22 -1.20 15.21
N VAL A 94 8.34 -1.28 14.51
CA VAL A 94 9.29 -2.39 14.59
C VAL A 94 10.72 -1.88 14.46
N LEU A 95 11.67 -2.60 15.06
CA LEU A 95 13.11 -2.31 14.96
C LEU A 95 13.75 -3.30 13.97
N LEU A 96 14.52 -2.77 13.01
CA LEU A 96 15.19 -3.51 11.95
C LEU A 96 16.69 -3.21 11.96
N PRO A 97 17.52 -3.96 12.71
CA PRO A 97 18.97 -3.77 12.69
C PRO A 97 19.59 -4.20 11.35
N LEU A 98 19.08 -5.26 10.72
CA LEU A 98 19.66 -5.86 9.50
C LEU A 98 18.64 -5.88 8.36
N GLY A 99 18.04 -4.73 8.06
CA GLY A 99 17.00 -4.58 7.03
C GLY A 99 17.52 -4.46 5.59
N ARG A 100 16.60 -4.20 4.66
CA ARG A 100 16.88 -4.12 3.20
C ARG A 100 16.72 -2.73 2.59
N SER A 101 16.48 -1.71 3.41
CA SER A 101 16.37 -0.33 2.94
C SER A 101 17.66 0.15 2.25
N LEU A 102 17.58 1.24 1.50
CA LEU A 102 18.76 1.89 0.94
C LEU A 102 19.81 2.22 2.02
N GLN A 103 19.35 2.63 3.21
CA GLN A 103 20.18 2.98 4.36
C GLN A 103 20.65 1.77 5.21
N ARG A 104 20.59 0.53 4.69
CA ARG A 104 20.89 -0.69 5.47
C ARG A 104 22.29 -0.72 6.08
N THR A 105 23.26 -0.02 5.49
CA THR A 105 24.64 0.08 6.01
C THR A 105 24.91 1.36 6.80
N ALA A 106 23.92 2.24 6.99
CA ALA A 106 24.13 3.53 7.65
C ALA A 106 24.57 3.41 9.12
N ALA A 107 24.14 2.33 9.78
CA ALA A 107 24.51 2.03 11.16
C ALA A 107 25.71 1.08 11.26
N ALA A 108 26.39 0.74 10.16
CA ALA A 108 27.49 -0.22 10.20
C ALA A 108 28.65 0.27 11.08
N PRO A 109 29.27 -0.59 11.91
CA PRO A 109 28.88 -1.97 12.25
C PRO A 109 27.87 -2.07 13.42
N ASP A 110 27.51 -0.95 14.03
CA ASP A 110 26.65 -0.78 15.21
C ASP A 110 25.13 -1.02 14.99
N TYR A 111 24.75 -1.99 14.15
CA TYR A 111 23.36 -2.23 13.72
C TYR A 111 22.35 -2.39 14.87
N PHE A 112 22.72 -3.11 15.93
CA PHE A 112 21.85 -3.34 17.10
C PHE A 112 21.83 -2.16 18.06
N ARG A 113 22.87 -1.31 18.04
CA ARG A 113 22.87 -0.07 18.80
C ARG A 113 21.96 0.94 18.11
N PHE A 114 22.05 1.09 16.79
CA PHE A 114 21.28 2.05 16.00
C PHE A 114 20.38 1.35 14.95
N PRO A 115 19.40 0.53 15.39
CA PRO A 115 18.50 -0.13 14.46
C PRO A 115 17.62 0.89 13.75
N ARG A 116 17.26 0.60 12.50
CA ARG A 116 16.25 1.37 11.80
C ARG A 116 14.88 1.13 12.44
N VAL A 117 14.09 2.17 12.61
CA VAL A 117 12.68 2.05 13.00
C VAL A 117 11.83 2.07 11.74
N VAL A 118 10.81 1.22 11.68
CA VAL A 118 9.73 1.35 10.71
C VAL A 118 8.42 1.50 11.47
N VAL A 119 7.63 2.49 11.09
CA VAL A 119 6.28 2.72 11.59
C VAL A 119 5.26 2.71 10.47
N ALA A 120 4.07 2.17 10.76
CA ALA A 120 2.92 2.17 9.87
C ALA A 120 1.66 2.52 10.65
N VAL A 121 0.79 3.31 10.03
CA VAL A 121 -0.51 3.65 10.59
C VAL A 121 -1.57 2.71 10.00
N ASP A 122 -2.19 1.88 10.84
CA ASP A 122 -3.30 1.00 10.45
C ASP A 122 -4.55 1.20 11.32
N ALA A 123 -4.48 2.00 12.38
CA ALA A 123 -5.66 2.34 13.17
C ALA A 123 -6.57 3.34 12.45
N PRO A 124 -7.89 3.27 12.67
CA PRO A 124 -8.82 4.30 12.20
C PRO A 124 -8.44 5.69 12.74
N PRO A 125 -8.80 6.77 12.03
CA PRO A 125 -8.61 8.12 12.54
C PRO A 125 -9.43 8.35 13.82
N ALA A 126 -8.99 9.30 14.65
CA ALA A 126 -9.76 9.79 15.79
C ALA A 126 -11.04 10.49 15.31
N ALA A 127 -12.09 10.48 16.14
CA ALA A 127 -13.31 11.22 15.85
C ALA A 127 -13.00 12.71 15.64
N GLY A 128 -13.49 13.28 14.55
CA GLY A 128 -13.26 14.68 14.17
C GLY A 128 -11.97 14.94 13.38
N SER A 129 -11.04 13.98 13.27
CA SER A 129 -9.86 14.15 12.42
C SER A 129 -10.24 14.12 10.93
N SER A 130 -9.77 15.10 10.16
CA SER A 130 -9.90 15.13 8.70
C SER A 130 -8.86 14.24 7.99
N LEU A 131 -7.78 13.88 8.70
CA LEU A 131 -6.65 13.13 8.16
C LEU A 131 -6.92 11.63 8.17
N LEU A 132 -7.08 11.03 6.99
CA LEU A 132 -7.17 9.58 6.85
C LEU A 132 -5.77 8.97 6.76
N LEU A 133 -5.08 8.82 7.90
CA LEU A 133 -3.71 8.27 7.93
C LEU A 133 -3.66 6.74 7.79
N LYS A 134 -4.76 6.06 8.10
CA LYS A 134 -4.91 4.60 8.02
C LYS A 134 -4.52 4.07 6.63
N ASP A 135 -3.56 3.15 6.61
CA ASP A 135 -3.01 2.49 5.43
C ASP A 135 -2.37 3.47 4.43
N ARG A 136 -2.04 4.69 4.88
CA ARG A 136 -1.63 5.83 4.04
C ARG A 136 -0.39 6.57 4.52
N LEU A 137 0.12 6.27 5.71
CA LEU A 137 1.33 6.87 6.24
C LEU A 137 2.29 5.80 6.79
N TYR A 138 3.50 5.80 6.26
CA TYR A 138 4.60 4.91 6.64
C TYR A 138 5.88 5.73 6.76
N ILE A 139 6.65 5.47 7.82
CA ILE A 139 7.90 6.21 8.07
C ILE A 139 8.99 5.22 8.45
N GLY A 140 10.16 5.35 7.83
CA GLY A 140 11.39 4.71 8.27
C GLY A 140 12.35 5.73 8.84
N TYR A 141 12.89 5.49 10.03
CA TYR A 141 13.85 6.38 10.69
C TYR A 141 15.18 5.66 10.94
N GLN A 142 16.28 6.29 10.56
CA GLN A 142 17.63 5.83 10.86
C GLN A 142 18.43 6.97 11.51
N GLU A 143 18.77 6.79 12.79
CA GLU A 143 19.46 7.81 13.61
C GLU A 143 20.82 8.17 13.02
N LYS A 144 21.59 7.19 12.52
CA LYS A 144 22.96 7.43 12.05
C LYS A 144 23.05 8.21 10.75
N SER A 145 21.99 8.22 9.95
CA SER A 145 21.88 9.08 8.76
C SER A 145 21.16 10.40 9.05
N ALA A 146 20.50 10.55 10.21
CA ALA A 146 19.62 11.67 10.51
C ALA A 146 18.52 11.89 9.45
N VAL A 147 17.99 10.78 8.89
CA VAL A 147 16.98 10.80 7.82
C VAL A 147 15.70 10.07 8.22
N LEU A 148 14.55 10.66 7.87
CA LEU A 148 13.27 9.95 7.75
C LEU A 148 12.96 9.68 6.28
N GLU A 149 12.67 8.44 5.94
CA GLU A 149 12.03 8.06 4.67
C GLU A 149 10.52 7.98 4.91
N VAL A 150 9.75 8.80 4.21
CA VAL A 150 8.29 8.91 4.39
C VAL A 150 7.60 8.46 3.11
N ILE A 151 6.62 7.57 3.26
CA ILE A 151 5.68 7.20 2.20
C ILE A 151 4.30 7.64 2.66
N SER A 152 3.74 8.64 1.98
CA SER A 152 2.49 9.27 2.41
C SER A 152 1.55 9.50 1.24
N TYR A 153 0.28 9.15 1.41
CA TYR A 153 -0.72 9.29 0.36
C TYR A 153 -1.07 10.76 0.10
N ASN A 154 -1.09 11.16 -1.16
CA ASN A 154 -1.61 12.45 -1.63
C ASN A 154 -2.96 12.20 -2.31
N GLU A 155 -4.04 12.64 -1.67
CA GLU A 155 -5.41 12.39 -2.12
C GLU A 155 -5.75 13.15 -3.41
N GLU A 156 -5.22 14.37 -3.56
CA GLU A 156 -5.43 15.22 -4.73
C GLU A 156 -4.62 14.79 -5.96
N ALA A 157 -3.53 14.04 -5.75
CA ALA A 157 -2.78 13.38 -6.82
C ALA A 157 -3.20 11.92 -7.03
N GLY A 158 -3.90 11.31 -6.06
CA GLY A 158 -4.36 9.93 -6.14
C GLY A 158 -3.23 8.91 -6.10
N ARG A 159 -2.11 9.23 -5.46
CA ARG A 159 -0.91 8.38 -5.40
C ARG A 159 -0.15 8.56 -4.09
N PHE A 160 0.74 7.64 -3.76
CA PHE A 160 1.72 7.88 -2.71
C PHE A 160 2.84 8.79 -3.20
N GLU A 161 3.23 9.73 -2.34
CA GLU A 161 4.46 10.49 -2.45
C GLU A 161 5.55 9.86 -1.59
N PHE A 162 6.79 9.99 -2.06
CA PHE A 162 7.99 9.51 -1.40
C PHE A 162 8.79 10.73 -1.00
N GLN A 163 9.04 10.89 0.29
CA GLN A 163 9.67 12.09 0.84
C GLN A 163 10.84 11.70 1.73
N LEU A 164 11.82 12.60 1.79
CA LEU A 164 12.96 12.52 2.70
C LEU A 164 12.91 13.70 3.66
N VAL A 165 13.00 13.41 4.95
CA VAL A 165 13.28 14.42 5.96
C VAL A 165 14.76 14.34 6.31
N LYS A 166 15.52 15.37 6.00
CA LYS A 166 16.97 15.45 6.29
C LYS A 166 17.25 16.28 7.53
N ASP A 167 18.43 16.09 8.12
CA ASP A 167 18.89 16.76 9.35
C ASP A 167 17.95 16.54 10.56
N TYR A 168 17.30 15.37 10.62
CA TYR A 168 16.44 14.96 11.72
C TYR A 168 17.26 14.39 12.88
N ARG A 169 17.87 15.28 13.67
CA ARG A 169 18.73 14.96 14.82
C ARG A 169 18.66 16.02 15.90
N ALA A 170 19.28 15.76 17.05
CA ALA A 170 19.38 16.73 18.13
C ALA A 170 20.11 18.01 17.65
N GLY A 171 19.48 19.17 17.84
CA GLY A 171 20.00 20.46 17.36
C GLY A 171 19.91 20.68 15.84
N GLY A 172 19.37 19.73 15.09
CA GLY A 172 19.18 19.84 13.63
C GLY A 172 17.98 20.70 13.24
N GLN A 173 17.94 21.07 11.96
CA GLN A 173 16.87 21.83 11.31
C GLN A 173 16.21 20.96 10.24
N PRO A 174 15.22 20.12 10.60
CA PRO A 174 14.71 19.11 9.69
C PRO A 174 14.01 19.74 8.49
N ARG A 175 14.36 19.30 7.28
CA ARG A 175 13.77 19.76 6.01
C ARG A 175 13.19 18.62 5.21
N VAL A 176 12.03 18.85 4.60
CA VAL A 176 11.32 17.88 3.76
C VAL A 176 11.63 18.12 2.29
N PHE A 177 12.01 17.05 1.59
CA PHE A 177 12.25 17.01 0.15
C PHE A 177 11.43 15.88 -0.47
N GLN A 178 10.95 16.07 -1.70
CA GLN A 178 10.42 14.99 -2.52
C GLN A 178 11.58 14.13 -3.02
N ALA A 179 11.43 12.80 -2.95
CA ALA A 179 12.43 11.87 -3.42
C ALA A 179 12.34 11.69 -4.95
N ASN A 180 13.46 11.35 -5.57
CA ASN A 180 13.48 10.93 -6.97
C ASN A 180 12.69 9.62 -7.12
N ARG A 181 11.52 9.70 -7.77
CA ARG A 181 10.61 8.56 -7.94
C ARG A 181 11.22 7.41 -8.74
N ASN A 182 12.22 7.62 -9.59
CA ASN A 182 12.93 6.52 -10.28
C ASN A 182 13.62 5.61 -9.25
N ILE A 183 14.28 6.20 -8.25
CA ILE A 183 14.92 5.47 -7.15
C ILE A 183 13.86 4.72 -6.35
N CYS A 184 12.75 5.39 -6.04
CA CYS A 184 11.69 4.80 -5.23
C CYS A 184 11.02 3.62 -5.95
N PHE A 185 10.66 3.75 -7.23
CA PHE A 185 9.91 2.73 -7.99
C PHE A 185 10.74 1.50 -8.33
N ALA A 186 12.07 1.62 -8.38
CA ALA A 186 12.95 0.46 -8.51
C ALA A 186 12.69 -0.59 -7.41
N CYS A 187 12.43 -0.13 -6.17
CA CYS A 187 12.04 -0.99 -5.06
C CYS A 187 10.50 -1.06 -4.90
N HIS A 188 9.82 0.08 -4.86
CA HIS A 188 8.38 0.22 -4.66
C HIS A 188 7.62 0.08 -5.98
N GLN A 189 7.66 -1.12 -6.55
CA GLN A 189 7.21 -1.39 -7.93
C GLN A 189 5.71 -1.06 -8.16
N ASN A 190 4.91 -1.01 -7.10
CA ASN A 190 3.50 -0.61 -7.13
C ASN A 190 3.25 0.89 -6.87
N GLY A 191 4.31 1.70 -6.73
CA GLY A 191 4.19 3.09 -6.33
C GLY A 191 3.57 3.30 -4.95
N ALA A 192 3.74 2.32 -4.05
CA ALA A 192 3.16 2.25 -2.71
C ALA A 192 4.13 1.50 -1.75
N PRO A 193 3.89 1.45 -0.43
CA PRO A 193 4.76 0.77 0.52
C PRO A 193 4.99 -0.71 0.18
N ILE A 194 6.19 -1.22 0.51
CA ILE A 194 6.58 -2.63 0.35
C ILE A 194 7.26 -3.11 1.64
N PHE A 195 6.98 -4.32 2.09
CA PHE A 195 7.64 -4.91 3.27
C PHE A 195 7.71 -6.44 3.16
N SER A 196 8.43 -7.08 4.07
CA SER A 196 8.45 -8.55 4.12
C SER A 196 7.07 -9.08 4.46
N ARG A 197 6.71 -10.24 3.89
CA ARG A 197 5.56 -11.04 4.35
C ARG A 197 5.69 -11.40 5.84
N ALA A 198 4.58 -11.86 6.41
CA ALA A 198 4.42 -12.27 7.81
C ALA A 198 5.59 -13.13 8.37
N LEU A 199 5.75 -13.08 9.70
CA LEU A 199 6.97 -13.33 10.49
C LEU A 199 7.92 -12.14 10.50
N TRP A 200 8.42 -11.75 9.32
CA TRP A 200 9.37 -10.66 9.13
C TRP A 200 10.57 -10.75 10.09
N ASP A 201 11.38 -11.80 9.90
CA ASP A 201 12.49 -12.19 10.80
C ASP A 201 13.66 -11.20 10.87
N GLU A 202 13.63 -10.14 10.06
CA GLU A 202 14.55 -9.00 10.14
C GLU A 202 14.17 -8.00 11.24
N THR A 203 12.98 -8.16 11.82
CA THR A 203 12.47 -7.31 12.90
C THR A 203 12.76 -7.89 14.27
N ASN A 204 12.51 -7.08 15.30
CA ASN A 204 12.57 -7.50 16.68
C ASN A 204 11.41 -8.39 17.16
N ALA A 205 10.60 -8.93 16.23
CA ALA A 205 9.76 -10.09 16.49
C ALA A 205 10.56 -11.41 16.44
N ASN A 206 11.73 -11.41 15.81
CA ASN A 206 12.68 -12.52 15.89
C ASN A 206 13.34 -12.53 17.29
N PRO A 207 13.24 -13.63 18.06
CA PRO A 207 13.79 -13.71 19.42
C PRO A 207 15.30 -13.45 19.51
N ALA A 208 16.09 -13.90 18.53
CA ALA A 208 17.53 -13.66 18.49
C ALA A 208 17.86 -12.17 18.30
N ILE A 209 17.08 -11.48 17.46
CA ILE A 209 17.21 -10.02 17.28
C ILE A 209 16.78 -9.30 18.56
N ALA A 210 15.64 -9.67 19.15
CA ALA A 210 15.13 -9.06 20.38
C ALA A 210 16.12 -9.17 21.53
N ALA A 211 16.73 -10.36 21.73
CA ALA A 211 17.74 -10.59 22.76
C ALA A 211 18.97 -9.69 22.58
N ARG A 212 19.46 -9.54 21.34
CA ARG A 212 20.58 -8.66 21.01
C ARG A 212 20.25 -7.18 21.25
N LEU A 213 19.05 -6.75 20.89
CA LEU A 213 18.58 -5.38 21.14
C LEU A 213 18.48 -5.12 22.65
N LYS A 214 17.88 -6.05 23.40
CA LYS A 214 17.75 -5.97 24.86
C LYS A 214 19.11 -5.86 25.56
N ALA A 215 20.11 -6.62 25.10
CA ALA A 215 21.47 -6.59 25.65
C ALA A 215 22.16 -5.23 25.52
N THR A 216 21.70 -4.33 24.65
CA THR A 216 22.27 -2.97 24.54
C THR A 216 21.82 -2.03 25.66
N GLY A 217 20.72 -2.34 26.37
CA GLY A 217 20.12 -1.47 27.38
C GLY A 217 19.47 -0.17 26.86
N ARG A 218 19.31 0.01 25.54
CA ARG A 218 18.70 1.22 24.96
C ARG A 218 17.17 1.19 25.00
N ARG A 219 16.57 2.39 25.02
CA ARG A 219 15.10 2.61 24.99
C ARG A 219 14.51 2.83 23.58
N TYR A 220 15.34 2.70 22.54
CA TYR A 220 14.99 2.69 21.11
C TYR A 220 13.78 3.53 20.68
N TYR A 221 13.85 4.84 20.90
CA TYR A 221 12.84 5.79 20.42
C TYR A 221 11.40 5.43 20.88
N GLY A 222 11.27 4.85 22.08
CA GLY A 222 9.99 4.38 22.62
C GLY A 222 9.49 3.04 22.07
N VAL A 223 10.28 2.32 21.28
CA VAL A 223 9.93 1.00 20.74
C VAL A 223 10.55 -0.11 21.61
N PRO A 224 9.75 -0.93 22.30
CA PRO A 224 10.24 -2.08 23.04
C PRO A 224 11.10 -3.03 22.18
N PRO A 225 12.25 -3.51 22.70
CA PRO A 225 13.11 -4.46 21.99
C PRO A 225 12.47 -5.84 21.86
N GLU A 226 11.66 -6.27 22.83
CA GLU A 226 10.89 -7.51 22.77
C GLU A 226 9.50 -7.24 22.19
N ARG A 227 9.04 -8.09 21.27
CA ARG A 227 7.76 -7.92 20.57
C ARG A 227 7.27 -9.24 19.96
N GLY A 228 5.94 -9.36 19.80
CA GLY A 228 5.32 -10.47 19.07
C GLY A 228 5.31 -10.29 17.55
N VAL A 229 4.90 -11.35 16.84
CA VAL A 229 4.73 -11.36 15.38
C VAL A 229 3.48 -10.62 14.90
N ASP A 230 2.60 -10.27 15.83
CA ASP A 230 1.35 -9.53 15.64
C ASP A 230 1.56 -8.13 15.05
N LEU A 231 2.58 -7.39 15.48
CA LEU A 231 2.88 -6.05 14.95
C LEU A 231 3.43 -6.09 13.50
N PRO A 232 4.47 -6.89 13.17
CA PRO A 232 4.86 -7.09 11.78
C PRO A 232 3.72 -7.58 10.89
N TYR A 233 2.88 -8.50 11.38
CA TYR A 233 1.71 -8.98 10.66
C TYR A 233 0.70 -7.86 10.38
N ALA A 234 0.41 -7.01 11.37
CA ALA A 234 -0.48 -5.85 11.17
C ALA A 234 0.07 -4.88 10.10
N ILE A 235 1.39 -4.65 10.06
CA ILE A 235 2.05 -3.85 9.02
C ILE A 235 1.86 -4.51 7.64
N ASP A 236 2.13 -5.80 7.51
CA ASP A 236 1.95 -6.57 6.26
C ASP A 236 0.51 -6.47 5.73
N VAL A 237 -0.50 -6.64 6.60
CA VAL A 237 -1.91 -6.47 6.21
C VAL A 237 -2.21 -5.03 5.79
N ALA A 238 -1.69 -4.02 6.50
CA ALA A 238 -1.88 -2.62 6.13
C ALA A 238 -1.29 -2.31 4.75
N VAL A 239 -0.15 -2.92 4.42
CA VAL A 239 0.56 -2.71 3.15
C VAL A 239 -0.20 -3.31 1.98
N ARG A 240 -0.78 -4.50 2.15
CA ARG A 240 -1.71 -5.06 1.15
C ARG A 240 -2.89 -4.11 0.88
N ARG A 241 -3.48 -3.52 1.93
CA ARG A 241 -4.57 -2.54 1.77
C ARG A 241 -4.10 -1.25 1.08
N ALA A 242 -2.93 -0.73 1.44
CA ALA A 242 -2.34 0.47 0.83
C ALA A 242 -2.13 0.31 -0.67
N ASN A 243 -1.65 -0.87 -1.11
CA ASN A 243 -1.38 -1.14 -2.53
C ASN A 243 -2.67 -1.23 -3.37
N ARG A 244 -3.82 -1.57 -2.77
CA ARG A 244 -5.13 -1.55 -3.46
C ARG A 244 -5.67 -0.14 -3.73
N LEU A 245 -5.13 0.89 -3.09
CA LEU A 245 -5.55 2.27 -3.35
C LEU A 245 -5.25 2.70 -4.80
N ALA A 246 -4.21 2.15 -5.42
CA ALA A 246 -3.89 2.42 -6.82
C ALA A 246 -4.95 1.81 -7.76
N LEU A 247 -5.43 0.60 -7.47
CA LEU A 247 -6.53 -0.01 -8.22
C LEU A 247 -7.80 0.84 -8.09
N ALA A 248 -8.15 1.27 -6.88
CA ALA A 248 -9.30 2.14 -6.64
C ALA A 248 -9.22 3.41 -7.50
N GLN A 249 -8.06 4.06 -7.55
CA GLN A 249 -7.86 5.27 -8.35
C GLN A 249 -7.88 4.99 -9.84
N ARG A 250 -7.32 3.87 -10.32
CA ARG A 250 -7.35 3.49 -11.74
C ARG A 250 -8.80 3.25 -12.20
N LEU A 251 -9.57 2.46 -11.44
CA LEU A 251 -10.99 2.19 -11.72
C LEU A 251 -11.84 3.45 -11.62
N TRP A 252 -11.66 4.27 -10.58
CA TRP A 252 -12.38 5.53 -10.41
C TRP A 252 -12.13 6.48 -11.58
N ARG A 253 -10.85 6.71 -11.90
CA ARG A 253 -10.45 7.68 -12.92
C ARG A 253 -10.86 7.20 -14.31
N GLU A 254 -10.55 5.96 -14.67
CA GLU A 254 -10.63 5.52 -16.06
C GLU A 254 -11.70 4.46 -16.31
N GLY A 255 -12.07 3.69 -15.28
CA GLY A 255 -13.00 2.57 -15.40
C GLY A 255 -14.44 2.99 -15.66
N CYS A 256 -14.90 4.11 -15.10
CA CYS A 256 -16.23 4.66 -15.40
C CYS A 256 -16.28 5.46 -16.72
N GLY A 257 -15.15 5.81 -17.32
CA GLY A 257 -15.08 6.68 -18.50
C GLY A 257 -15.32 8.18 -18.19
N ASP A 258 -15.54 8.95 -19.26
CA ASP A 258 -15.72 10.41 -19.24
C ASP A 258 -17.20 10.81 -19.38
N GLY A 259 -17.47 12.11 -19.19
CA GLY A 259 -18.79 12.72 -19.40
C GLY A 259 -19.87 12.23 -18.43
N GLU A 260 -21.13 12.39 -18.85
CA GLU A 260 -22.30 12.18 -17.99
C GLU A 260 -22.42 10.76 -17.44
N ALA A 261 -22.25 9.77 -18.31
CA ALA A 261 -22.23 8.38 -17.91
C ALA A 261 -21.11 8.09 -16.89
N GLY A 262 -19.95 8.73 -17.06
CA GLY A 262 -18.79 8.55 -16.19
C GLY A 262 -19.02 9.07 -14.78
N TRP A 263 -19.51 10.30 -14.61
CA TRP A 263 -19.74 10.83 -13.27
C TRP A 263 -20.91 10.15 -12.56
N ARG A 264 -21.94 9.71 -13.29
CA ARG A 264 -23.04 8.91 -12.71
C ARG A 264 -22.57 7.54 -12.22
N CYS A 265 -21.71 6.87 -12.99
CA CYS A 265 -21.07 5.63 -12.58
C CYS A 265 -20.26 5.82 -11.29
N ARG A 266 -19.47 6.89 -11.19
CA ARG A 266 -18.71 7.23 -9.98
C ARG A 266 -19.62 7.55 -8.78
N ALA A 267 -20.74 8.24 -9.00
CA ALA A 267 -21.73 8.52 -7.97
C ALA A 267 -22.30 7.22 -7.37
N GLY A 268 -22.69 6.28 -8.24
CA GLY A 268 -23.23 5.00 -7.81
C GLY A 268 -22.18 4.13 -7.10
N LEU A 269 -20.94 4.10 -7.59
CA LEU A 269 -19.84 3.41 -6.88
C LEU A 269 -19.60 4.00 -5.48
N TRP A 270 -19.60 5.33 -5.35
CA TRP A 270 -19.47 6.00 -4.05
C TRP A 270 -20.63 5.68 -3.10
N GLN A 271 -21.87 5.71 -3.60
CA GLN A 271 -23.05 5.36 -2.81
C GLN A 271 -23.02 3.87 -2.40
N ALA A 272 -22.64 2.97 -3.28
CA ALA A 272 -22.48 1.55 -2.98
C ALA A 272 -21.38 1.32 -1.94
N ALA A 273 -20.25 2.03 -2.04
CA ALA A 273 -19.16 1.98 -1.08
C ALA A 273 -19.59 2.45 0.32
N LEU A 274 -20.39 3.52 0.39
CA LEU A 274 -21.01 3.96 1.64
C LEU A 274 -21.97 2.91 2.19
N ARG A 275 -22.86 2.33 1.37
CA ARG A 275 -23.78 1.25 1.78
C ARG A 275 -23.06 -0.02 2.23
N LEU A 276 -21.88 -0.31 1.66
CA LEU A 276 -21.05 -1.42 2.09
C LEU A 276 -20.54 -1.19 3.52
N ARG A 277 -19.97 0.00 3.79
CA ARG A 277 -19.46 0.34 5.12
C ARG A 277 -20.59 0.55 6.11
N LEU A 278 -21.67 1.25 5.71
CA LEU A 278 -23.10 0.93 5.86
C LEU A 278 -23.44 -0.40 6.54
N GLY A 279 -23.14 -1.51 5.89
CA GLY A 279 -23.56 -2.85 6.33
C GLY A 279 -22.58 -3.54 7.26
N ASP A 280 -21.53 -2.86 7.74
CA ASP A 280 -20.32 -3.49 8.31
C ASP A 280 -19.77 -4.56 7.36
N ASP A 281 -19.54 -4.15 6.10
CA ASP A 281 -19.06 -4.97 4.98
C ASP A 281 -20.02 -6.07 4.50
N ARG A 282 -21.24 -6.14 5.05
CA ARG A 282 -22.32 -7.01 4.55
C ARG A 282 -23.09 -6.32 3.44
N ARG A 283 -23.04 -6.91 2.25
CA ARG A 283 -23.72 -6.39 1.06
C ARG A 283 -25.15 -6.90 0.95
N LEU A 284 -25.99 -6.06 0.36
CA LEU A 284 -27.21 -6.49 -0.31
C LEU A 284 -26.91 -6.63 -1.80
N PRO A 285 -27.68 -7.44 -2.54
CA PRO A 285 -27.59 -7.49 -3.99
C PRO A 285 -27.72 -6.09 -4.61
N PRO A 286 -26.99 -5.79 -5.69
CA PRO A 286 -27.18 -4.54 -6.41
C PRO A 286 -28.61 -4.43 -6.95
N ASP A 287 -29.19 -3.24 -6.87
CA ASP A 287 -30.47 -2.95 -7.52
C ASP A 287 -30.27 -2.68 -9.03
N ALA A 288 -31.36 -2.77 -9.80
CA ALA A 288 -31.33 -2.60 -11.25
C ALA A 288 -30.79 -1.22 -11.68
N ALA A 289 -31.03 -0.18 -10.87
CA ALA A 289 -30.53 1.16 -11.15
C ALA A 289 -29.01 1.24 -11.01
N PHE A 290 -28.43 0.66 -9.95
CA PHE A 290 -26.98 0.58 -9.81
C PHE A 290 -26.36 -0.25 -10.94
N GLU A 291 -27.02 -1.34 -11.33
CA GLU A 291 -26.58 -2.20 -12.42
C GLU A 291 -26.51 -1.43 -13.76
N GLU A 292 -27.58 -0.71 -14.11
CA GLU A 292 -27.67 0.09 -15.34
C GLU A 292 -26.70 1.28 -15.35
N VAL A 293 -26.64 2.04 -14.24
CA VAL A 293 -25.96 3.35 -14.18
C VAL A 293 -24.47 3.22 -13.85
N SER A 294 -24.05 2.16 -13.14
CA SER A 294 -22.68 2.03 -12.64
C SER A 294 -22.00 0.74 -13.05
N ALA A 295 -22.61 -0.41 -12.76
CA ALA A 295 -21.97 -1.70 -12.97
C ALA A 295 -21.72 -1.99 -14.45
N ALA A 296 -22.74 -1.84 -15.30
CA ALA A 296 -22.62 -2.09 -16.73
C ALA A 296 -21.69 -1.08 -17.44
N PRO A 297 -21.75 0.25 -17.19
CA PRO A 297 -20.79 1.20 -17.71
C PRO A 297 -19.34 0.91 -17.30
N LEU A 298 -19.11 0.54 -16.03
CA LEU A 298 -17.79 0.15 -15.54
C LEU A 298 -17.26 -1.05 -16.31
N ARG A 299 -18.03 -2.15 -16.40
CA ARG A 299 -17.59 -3.36 -17.11
C ARG A 299 -17.34 -3.08 -18.60
N ARG A 300 -18.25 -2.35 -19.27
CA ARG A 300 -18.08 -2.00 -20.70
C ARG A 300 -16.83 -1.18 -20.96
N THR A 301 -16.59 -0.15 -20.16
CA THR A 301 -15.44 0.75 -20.37
C THR A 301 -14.14 0.07 -19.98
N ALA A 302 -14.13 -0.66 -18.88
CA ALA A 302 -12.98 -1.46 -18.48
C ALA A 302 -12.61 -2.53 -19.51
N ALA A 303 -13.58 -3.26 -20.07
CA ALA A 303 -13.31 -4.26 -21.11
C ALA A 303 -12.70 -3.65 -22.39
N ARG A 304 -13.02 -2.39 -22.71
CA ARG A 304 -12.40 -1.65 -23.81
C ARG A 304 -10.99 -1.17 -23.48
N ASN A 305 -10.79 -0.63 -22.28
CA ASN A 305 -9.52 -0.03 -21.88
C ASN A 305 -8.47 -1.08 -21.50
N TRP A 306 -8.90 -2.20 -20.92
CA TRP A 306 -8.06 -3.24 -20.33
C TRP A 306 -8.65 -4.63 -20.67
N PRO A 307 -8.58 -5.08 -21.94
CA PRO A 307 -9.20 -6.33 -22.36
C PRO A 307 -8.66 -7.57 -21.63
N ALA A 308 -7.36 -7.59 -21.32
CA ALA A 308 -6.71 -8.63 -20.50
C ALA A 308 -6.77 -8.34 -18.98
N GLY A 309 -7.46 -7.26 -18.58
CA GLY A 309 -7.57 -6.84 -17.18
C GLY A 309 -6.40 -5.97 -16.68
N LEU A 310 -6.40 -5.76 -15.37
CA LEU A 310 -5.47 -4.91 -14.63
C LEU A 310 -4.61 -5.72 -13.66
N ALA A 311 -3.31 -5.79 -13.89
CA ALA A 311 -2.35 -6.48 -13.05
C ALA A 311 -1.99 -5.65 -11.80
N LEU A 312 -2.28 -6.19 -10.62
CA LEU A 312 -1.85 -5.66 -9.33
C LEU A 312 -0.54 -6.35 -8.94
N GLY A 313 0.55 -5.59 -8.86
CA GLY A 313 1.84 -6.13 -8.45
C GLY A 313 1.86 -6.61 -7.00
N ARG A 314 2.70 -7.60 -6.71
CA ARG A 314 2.88 -8.11 -5.35
C ARG A 314 3.61 -7.10 -4.46
N PRO A 315 3.02 -6.69 -3.32
CA PRO A 315 3.63 -5.70 -2.45
C PRO A 315 4.64 -6.28 -1.44
N ASP A 316 4.62 -7.60 -1.21
CA ASP A 316 5.49 -8.24 -0.25
C ASP A 316 6.87 -8.63 -0.80
N LEU A 317 7.81 -8.76 0.13
CA LEU A 317 9.13 -9.33 -0.08
C LEU A 317 9.19 -10.73 0.59
N PRO A 318 9.96 -11.68 0.04
CA PRO A 318 10.21 -12.94 0.71
C PRO A 318 10.81 -12.72 2.10
N ASN A 319 10.37 -13.49 3.10
CA ASN A 319 10.93 -13.40 4.45
C ASN A 319 12.41 -13.81 4.45
N ARG A 320 13.25 -12.99 5.07
CA ARG A 320 14.70 -13.22 5.24
C ARG A 320 14.96 -13.31 6.72
N ASN A 321 15.70 -14.32 7.15
CA ASN A 321 16.18 -14.41 8.52
C ASN A 321 17.69 -14.10 8.56
N PRO A 322 18.10 -12.89 8.97
CA PRO A 322 19.51 -12.52 9.03
C PRO A 322 20.24 -13.12 10.25
N LEU A 323 19.48 -13.60 11.24
CA LEU A 323 20.01 -14.15 12.48
C LEU A 323 19.13 -15.34 12.93
N PRO A 324 19.33 -16.54 12.34
CA PRO A 324 18.57 -17.72 12.71
C PRO A 324 18.91 -18.17 14.13
N ASP A 325 18.03 -18.98 14.72
CA ASP A 325 18.17 -19.44 16.10
C ASP A 325 19.53 -20.13 16.34
N GLY A 326 20.18 -19.78 17.44
CA GLY A 326 21.52 -20.27 17.79
C GLY A 326 22.67 -19.61 17.02
N ALA A 327 22.42 -18.74 16.04
CA ALA A 327 23.50 -18.04 15.35
C ALA A 327 24.17 -16.99 16.25
N ALA A 328 25.49 -17.09 16.39
CA ALA A 328 26.29 -16.07 17.05
C ALA A 328 26.36 -14.80 16.17
N TRP A 329 26.22 -13.64 16.81
CA TRP A 329 26.62 -12.38 16.17
C TRP A 329 28.14 -12.31 16.14
N PRO A 330 28.76 -12.06 14.98
CA PRO A 330 30.21 -12.03 14.86
C PRO A 330 30.85 -10.97 15.76
N SER A 331 32.05 -11.24 16.28
CA SER A 331 32.85 -10.24 17.02
C SER A 331 33.60 -9.28 16.09
N SER A 332 34.01 -9.77 14.91
CA SER A 332 34.73 -8.98 13.90
C SER A 332 33.79 -7.99 13.18
N PRO A 333 34.12 -6.69 13.12
CA PRO A 333 33.34 -5.70 12.37
C PRO A 333 33.16 -6.06 10.89
N ALA A 334 34.15 -6.68 10.25
CA ALA A 334 34.06 -7.08 8.84
C ALA A 334 32.99 -8.16 8.62
N GLU A 335 32.95 -9.17 9.50
CA GLU A 335 31.93 -10.23 9.46
C GLU A 335 30.54 -9.70 9.81
N GLN A 336 30.45 -8.72 10.72
CA GLN A 336 29.20 -8.02 11.02
C GLN A 336 28.66 -7.26 9.79
N VAL A 337 29.54 -6.59 9.04
CA VAL A 337 29.17 -5.96 7.76
C VAL A 337 28.72 -7.00 6.74
N ALA A 338 29.41 -8.14 6.64
CA ALA A 338 29.01 -9.23 5.74
C ALA A 338 27.59 -9.74 6.02
N ARG A 339 27.14 -9.78 7.29
CA ARG A 339 25.77 -10.17 7.68
C ARG A 339 24.69 -9.20 7.18
N SER A 340 25.05 -7.95 6.85
CA SER A 340 24.12 -6.99 6.23
C SER A 340 23.84 -7.27 4.75
N ASN A 341 24.58 -8.22 4.14
CA ASN A 341 24.39 -8.58 2.76
C ASN A 341 22.99 -9.18 2.50
N VAL A 342 22.30 -8.61 1.51
CA VAL A 342 21.00 -9.07 1.01
C VAL A 342 21.20 -9.81 -0.32
N ALA A 343 21.05 -11.13 -0.33
CA ALA A 343 21.15 -11.91 -1.58
C ALA A 343 20.07 -11.51 -2.60
N ALA A 344 20.30 -11.76 -3.90
CA ALA A 344 19.39 -11.38 -4.98
C ALA A 344 17.94 -11.81 -4.76
N ILE A 345 17.71 -13.01 -4.23
CA ILE A 345 16.37 -13.55 -3.96
C ILE A 345 15.58 -12.76 -2.89
N PHE A 346 16.28 -11.98 -2.07
CA PHE A 346 15.71 -11.14 -1.02
C PHE A 346 15.81 -9.63 -1.36
N ASP A 347 16.48 -9.27 -2.44
CA ASP A 347 16.73 -7.88 -2.84
C ASP A 347 15.41 -7.23 -3.31
N PRO A 348 14.99 -6.08 -2.73
CA PRO A 348 13.75 -5.39 -3.14
C PRO A 348 13.70 -4.97 -4.62
N LEU A 349 14.86 -4.94 -5.30
CA LEU A 349 14.97 -4.64 -6.73
C LEU A 349 14.58 -5.81 -7.64
N LEU A 350 14.40 -7.01 -7.10
CA LEU A 350 14.00 -8.17 -7.89
C LEU A 350 12.60 -7.93 -8.46
N PRO A 351 12.37 -8.10 -9.78
CA PRO A 351 11.03 -8.01 -10.35
C PRO A 351 10.08 -8.98 -9.66
N ARG A 352 8.88 -8.48 -9.32
CA ARG A 352 7.81 -9.30 -8.76
C ARG A 352 6.69 -9.48 -9.78
N ALA A 353 6.15 -10.68 -9.82
CA ALA A 353 4.96 -10.96 -10.60
C ALA A 353 3.74 -10.23 -10.02
N ALA A 354 2.67 -10.15 -10.81
CA ALA A 354 1.37 -9.75 -10.32
C ALA A 354 0.91 -10.71 -9.20
N GLU A 355 0.31 -10.15 -8.15
CA GLU A 355 -0.40 -10.92 -7.12
C GLU A 355 -1.79 -11.32 -7.60
N GLN A 356 -2.44 -10.43 -8.36
CA GLN A 356 -3.79 -10.61 -8.87
C GLN A 356 -3.94 -9.85 -10.20
N VAL A 357 -4.82 -10.34 -11.08
CA VAL A 357 -5.34 -9.58 -12.22
C VAL A 357 -6.82 -9.30 -11.98
N TRP A 358 -7.20 -8.03 -11.90
CA TRP A 358 -8.61 -7.61 -11.86
C TRP A 358 -9.17 -7.69 -13.29
N ARG A 359 -10.30 -8.37 -13.47
CA ARG A 359 -10.95 -8.54 -14.78
C ARG A 359 -12.36 -7.99 -14.78
N SER A 360 -12.72 -7.25 -15.83
CA SER A 360 -14.05 -6.63 -15.93
C SER A 360 -15.19 -7.62 -16.20
N ASP A 361 -14.88 -8.81 -16.72
CA ASP A 361 -15.83 -9.88 -16.98
C ASP A 361 -15.96 -10.88 -15.82
N SER A 362 -15.16 -10.71 -14.76
CA SER A 362 -15.30 -11.47 -13.54
C SER A 362 -16.66 -11.20 -12.87
N PRO A 363 -17.34 -12.22 -12.33
CA PRO A 363 -18.55 -12.02 -11.51
C PRO A 363 -18.32 -11.07 -10.33
N GLN A 364 -17.09 -10.99 -9.80
CA GLN A 364 -16.73 -10.13 -8.68
C GLN A 364 -16.21 -8.75 -9.10
N ALA A 365 -16.10 -8.45 -10.40
CA ALA A 365 -15.42 -7.24 -10.88
C ALA A 365 -15.94 -5.93 -10.25
N VAL A 366 -17.26 -5.82 -10.16
CA VAL A 366 -17.95 -4.64 -9.61
C VAL A 366 -17.85 -4.62 -8.09
N ASP A 367 -17.92 -5.77 -7.45
CA ASP A 367 -17.75 -5.91 -6.01
C ASP A 367 -16.35 -5.47 -5.56
N GLU A 368 -15.32 -5.91 -6.27
CA GLU A 368 -13.93 -5.50 -6.02
C GLU A 368 -13.75 -3.99 -6.24
N ALA A 369 -14.43 -3.41 -7.24
CA ALA A 369 -14.42 -1.96 -7.47
C ALA A 369 -15.09 -1.18 -6.32
N VAL A 370 -16.25 -1.66 -5.83
CA VAL A 370 -16.95 -1.06 -4.70
C VAL A 370 -16.11 -1.16 -3.42
N GLU A 371 -15.48 -2.30 -3.15
CA GLU A 371 -14.57 -2.48 -2.02
C GLU A 371 -13.36 -1.55 -2.08
N ALA A 372 -12.78 -1.39 -3.27
CA ALA A 372 -11.64 -0.51 -3.49
C ALA A 372 -12.01 0.94 -3.17
N VAL A 373 -13.18 1.42 -3.63
CA VAL A 373 -13.73 2.75 -3.29
C VAL A 373 -14.08 2.85 -1.80
N ALA A 374 -14.62 1.77 -1.20
CA ALA A 374 -14.95 1.71 0.22
C ALA A 374 -13.72 1.82 1.13
N GLY A 375 -12.50 1.64 0.61
CA GLY A 375 -11.25 1.97 1.30
C GLY A 375 -11.04 3.47 1.57
N PHE A 376 -11.89 4.34 1.03
CA PHE A 376 -11.83 5.79 1.20
C PHE A 376 -12.95 6.36 2.08
N VAL A 377 -14.08 5.67 2.26
CA VAL A 377 -15.28 6.33 2.81
C VAL A 377 -15.28 6.49 4.34
N VAL A 378 -14.51 5.67 5.08
CA VAL A 378 -14.47 5.70 6.55
C VAL A 378 -13.31 6.55 7.04
N ASP A 379 -13.61 7.71 7.60
CA ASP A 379 -12.63 8.62 8.22
C ASP A 379 -13.09 9.14 9.60
N GLY A 380 -12.43 10.16 10.15
CA GLY A 380 -12.76 10.70 11.48
C GLY A 380 -14.14 11.35 11.55
N ARG A 381 -14.79 11.63 10.40
CA ARG A 381 -16.16 12.16 10.31
C ARG A 381 -17.21 11.05 10.24
N TRP A 382 -16.80 9.79 10.11
CA TRP A 382 -17.72 8.65 10.05
C TRP A 382 -18.74 8.60 11.19
N PRO A 383 -18.37 8.82 12.47
CA PRO A 383 -19.35 8.88 13.56
C PRO A 383 -20.37 10.02 13.39
N GLY A 384 -19.92 11.17 12.87
CA GLY A 384 -20.80 12.30 12.56
C GLY A 384 -21.79 11.99 11.45
N LEU A 385 -21.34 11.30 10.39
CA LEU A 385 -22.21 10.81 9.32
C LEU A 385 -23.30 9.87 9.86
N MET A 386 -22.91 8.90 10.71
CA MET A 386 -23.86 7.98 11.34
C MET A 386 -24.90 8.72 12.18
N ALA A 387 -24.48 9.71 12.98
CA ALA A 387 -25.38 10.52 13.79
C ALA A 387 -26.32 11.39 12.95
N ALA A 388 -25.82 11.96 11.85
CA ALA A 388 -26.61 12.76 10.92
C ALA A 388 -27.69 11.92 10.22
N LEU A 389 -27.31 10.73 9.75
CA LEU A 389 -28.26 9.76 9.18
C LEU A 389 -29.32 9.35 10.20
N ALA A 390 -28.92 9.03 11.43
CA ALA A 390 -29.85 8.69 12.50
C ALA A 390 -30.90 9.78 12.75
N ARG A 391 -30.49 11.06 12.79
CA ARG A 391 -31.41 12.19 12.95
C ARG A 391 -32.40 12.31 11.79
N ARG A 392 -31.91 12.18 10.56
CA ARG A 392 -32.77 12.26 9.36
C ARG A 392 -33.74 11.08 9.29
N ALA A 393 -33.26 9.88 9.58
CA ALA A 393 -34.07 8.67 9.55
C ALA A 393 -35.07 8.59 10.72
N ALA A 394 -34.83 9.29 11.84
CA ALA A 394 -35.78 9.36 12.95
C ALA A 394 -37.13 9.97 12.53
N ALA A 395 -37.12 10.91 11.56
CA ALA A 395 -38.32 11.53 10.99
C ALA A 395 -39.01 10.67 9.92
N LEU A 396 -38.41 9.54 9.50
CA LEU A 396 -39.01 8.63 8.54
C LEU A 396 -39.89 7.59 9.24
N PRO A 397 -40.94 7.09 8.55
CA PRO A 397 -41.66 5.89 9.00
C PRO A 397 -40.70 4.73 9.24
N ARG A 398 -40.97 3.92 10.26
CA ARG A 398 -40.18 2.71 10.50
C ARG A 398 -40.47 1.67 9.43
N LEU A 399 -39.42 1.05 8.94
CA LEU A 399 -39.52 -0.10 8.04
C LEU A 399 -39.81 -1.34 8.88
N VAL A 400 -40.86 -2.07 8.53
CA VAL A 400 -41.27 -3.30 9.23
C VAL A 400 -41.14 -4.48 8.29
N ILE A 401 -40.26 -5.43 8.63
CA ILE A 401 -40.14 -6.70 7.91
C ILE A 401 -40.86 -7.77 8.73
N ALA A 402 -41.93 -8.33 8.19
CA ALA A 402 -42.66 -9.43 8.79
C ALA A 402 -42.03 -10.76 8.37
N LEU A 403 -41.75 -11.62 9.36
CA LEU A 403 -41.24 -12.97 9.19
C LEU A 403 -42.21 -13.95 9.85
N GLU A 404 -42.60 -14.99 9.11
CA GLU A 404 -43.44 -16.06 9.64
C GLU A 404 -42.56 -17.14 10.27
N CYS A 405 -42.69 -17.32 11.58
CA CYS A 405 -41.90 -18.26 12.37
C CYS A 405 -42.65 -19.58 12.57
N THR A 406 -41.96 -20.68 12.32
CA THR A 406 -42.43 -22.03 12.63
C THR A 406 -41.37 -22.82 13.38
N GLN A 407 -41.83 -23.76 14.21
CA GLN A 407 -40.96 -24.72 14.88
C GLN A 407 -40.63 -25.86 13.91
N PRO A 408 -39.34 -26.14 13.63
CA PRO A 408 -38.95 -27.31 12.87
C PRO A 408 -39.21 -28.60 13.66
N ALA A 409 -39.38 -29.72 12.95
CA ALA A 409 -39.73 -31.02 13.53
C ALA A 409 -38.68 -31.58 14.52
N SER A 410 -37.45 -31.07 14.49
CA SER A 410 -36.39 -31.41 15.44
C SER A 410 -35.62 -30.16 15.87
N GLY A 411 -35.59 -29.89 17.18
CA GLY A 411 -34.82 -28.82 17.79
C GLY A 411 -35.64 -27.71 18.49
N PRO A 412 -35.01 -26.95 19.40
CA PRO A 412 -35.64 -25.86 20.15
C PRO A 412 -35.72 -24.55 19.34
N GLU A 413 -35.02 -24.45 18.22
CA GLU A 413 -34.96 -23.25 17.39
C GLU A 413 -36.31 -22.98 16.69
N ARG A 414 -36.50 -21.75 16.22
CA ARG A 414 -37.60 -21.31 15.37
C ARG A 414 -37.00 -20.77 14.09
N GLU A 415 -37.55 -21.22 12.97
CA GLU A 415 -37.18 -20.71 11.65
C GLU A 415 -38.24 -19.72 11.19
N CYS A 416 -37.81 -18.48 10.97
CA CYS A 416 -38.65 -17.37 10.54
C CYS A 416 -38.31 -16.98 9.11
N LEU A 417 -39.32 -16.96 8.22
CA LEU A 417 -39.17 -16.70 6.80
C LEU A 417 -40.01 -15.48 6.38
N GLY A 418 -39.38 -14.55 5.67
CA GLY A 418 -40.02 -13.39 5.06
C GLY A 418 -40.39 -13.66 3.60
N ALA A 419 -41.42 -12.97 3.11
CA ALA A 419 -41.86 -13.06 1.72
C ALA A 419 -40.79 -12.57 0.72
N ASP A 420 -39.85 -11.73 1.18
CA ASP A 420 -38.70 -11.22 0.43
C ASP A 420 -37.50 -12.19 0.42
N GLY A 421 -37.63 -13.37 1.03
CA GLY A 421 -36.55 -14.33 1.20
C GLY A 421 -35.63 -14.06 2.39
N SER A 422 -35.97 -13.07 3.24
CA SER A 422 -35.31 -12.87 4.53
C SER A 422 -35.51 -14.09 5.43
N ARG A 423 -34.48 -14.47 6.18
CA ARG A 423 -34.50 -15.64 7.08
C ARG A 423 -33.91 -15.26 8.43
N LEU A 424 -34.56 -15.66 9.51
CA LEU A 424 -34.06 -15.53 10.87
C LEU A 424 -34.17 -16.88 11.59
N ARG A 425 -33.10 -17.29 12.26
CA ARG A 425 -33.09 -18.44 13.18
C ARG A 425 -33.03 -17.91 14.60
N LEU A 426 -34.03 -18.27 15.39
CA LEU A 426 -34.21 -17.84 16.77
C LEU A 426 -34.12 -19.05 17.70
N ASP A 427 -33.38 -18.94 18.80
CA ASP A 427 -33.55 -19.79 19.97
C ASP A 427 -34.30 -18.98 21.04
N PRO A 428 -35.62 -19.21 21.21
CA PRO A 428 -36.41 -18.48 22.20
C PRO A 428 -36.00 -18.82 23.63
N ALA A 429 -35.51 -20.03 23.89
CA ALA A 429 -35.12 -20.49 25.22
C ALA A 429 -33.81 -19.86 25.66
N ALA A 430 -32.85 -19.73 24.75
CA ALA A 430 -31.59 -19.03 24.99
C ALA A 430 -31.69 -17.50 24.86
N GLY A 431 -32.85 -16.97 24.42
CA GLY A 431 -33.03 -15.54 24.16
C GLY A 431 -32.07 -15.01 23.10
N ARG A 432 -31.80 -15.80 22.05
CA ARG A 432 -30.70 -15.55 21.11
C ARG A 432 -31.14 -15.73 19.67
N VAL A 433 -30.70 -14.84 18.80
CA VAL A 433 -30.79 -15.02 17.34
C VAL A 433 -29.51 -15.71 16.90
N GLU A 434 -29.62 -16.91 16.33
CA GLU A 434 -28.48 -17.69 15.84
C GLU A 434 -28.01 -17.24 14.45
N GLY A 435 -28.91 -16.62 13.69
CA GLY A 435 -28.55 -15.99 12.42
C GLY A 435 -29.69 -15.17 11.84
N LEU A 436 -29.33 -14.06 11.20
CA LEU A 436 -30.28 -13.21 10.47
C LEU A 436 -29.71 -12.93 9.08
N ARG A 437 -30.44 -13.25 8.04
CA ARG A 437 -30.10 -12.95 6.65
C ARG A 437 -31.24 -12.15 6.03
N LEU A 438 -30.98 -10.91 5.63
CA LEU A 438 -31.92 -10.14 4.82
C LEU A 438 -31.88 -10.62 3.36
N ALA A 439 -32.95 -10.38 2.61
CA ALA A 439 -33.11 -10.73 1.19
C ALA A 439 -31.79 -10.66 0.38
N GLY A 440 -31.23 -11.83 0.04
CA GLY A 440 -30.01 -11.97 -0.77
C GLY A 440 -28.70 -11.47 -0.14
N GLY A 441 -28.72 -10.97 1.09
CA GLY A 441 -27.53 -10.47 1.79
C GLY A 441 -26.70 -11.58 2.47
N LEU A 442 -25.50 -11.23 2.92
CA LEU A 442 -24.70 -12.12 3.79
C LEU A 442 -25.36 -12.26 5.17
N PRO A 443 -25.27 -13.46 5.80
CA PRO A 443 -25.83 -13.67 7.12
C PRO A 443 -25.12 -12.81 8.17
N HIS A 444 -25.90 -12.23 9.06
CA HIS A 444 -25.43 -11.60 10.28
C HIS A 444 -25.08 -12.68 11.31
N PRO A 445 -23.93 -12.58 12.02
CA PRO A 445 -23.58 -13.50 13.09
C PRO A 445 -24.60 -13.45 14.24
N ALA A 446 -24.62 -14.49 15.05
CA ALA A 446 -25.54 -14.61 16.18
C ALA A 446 -25.43 -13.45 17.17
N PHE A 447 -26.55 -13.05 17.76
CA PHE A 447 -26.62 -11.98 18.76
C PHE A 447 -27.73 -12.24 19.78
N THR A 448 -27.56 -11.71 20.99
CA THR A 448 -28.54 -11.84 22.07
C THR A 448 -29.71 -10.90 21.85
N LEU A 449 -30.93 -11.37 22.09
CA LEU A 449 -32.12 -10.54 22.08
C LEU A 449 -32.06 -9.52 23.22
N ARG A 450 -32.25 -8.24 22.87
CA ARG A 450 -32.44 -7.16 23.85
C ARG A 450 -33.67 -6.36 23.44
N PRO A 451 -34.44 -5.77 24.39
CA PRO A 451 -35.60 -4.94 24.07
C PRO A 451 -35.29 -3.77 23.12
N ALA A 452 -34.06 -3.24 23.22
CA ALA A 452 -33.47 -2.32 22.26
C ALA A 452 -32.27 -3.00 21.60
N THR A 453 -32.54 -3.83 20.59
CA THR A 453 -31.48 -4.34 19.73
C THR A 453 -30.87 -3.14 19.02
N ALA A 454 -29.55 -3.01 19.05
CA ALA A 454 -28.81 -1.90 18.48
C ALA A 454 -27.84 -2.47 17.46
N LEU A 455 -28.36 -2.81 16.28
CA LEU A 455 -27.61 -3.58 15.29
C LEU A 455 -27.79 -3.03 13.90
N ARG A 456 -26.68 -2.96 13.17
CA ARG A 456 -26.63 -2.53 11.80
C ARG A 456 -26.75 -3.71 10.86
N LEU A 457 -27.72 -3.67 9.95
CA LEU A 457 -27.98 -4.76 9.02
C LEU A 457 -27.33 -4.51 7.66
N ALA A 458 -27.30 -5.54 6.81
CA ALA A 458 -26.85 -5.42 5.43
C ALA A 458 -27.61 -4.27 4.73
N GLY A 459 -26.88 -3.42 4.01
CA GLY A 459 -27.44 -2.25 3.33
C GLY A 459 -27.55 -0.97 4.17
N GLY A 460 -27.30 -1.05 5.49
CA GLY A 460 -27.12 0.13 6.34
C GLY A 460 -28.25 0.46 7.32
N ASN A 461 -29.38 -0.24 7.24
CA ASN A 461 -30.51 0.00 8.13
C ASN A 461 -30.22 -0.44 9.57
N TRP A 462 -30.79 0.29 10.52
CA TRP A 462 -30.59 0.05 11.94
C TRP A 462 -31.78 -0.73 12.51
N LEU A 463 -31.54 -1.96 12.96
CA LEU A 463 -32.51 -2.74 13.71
C LEU A 463 -32.67 -2.12 15.09
N GLU A 464 -33.85 -1.56 15.37
CA GLU A 464 -34.19 -0.96 16.67
C GLU A 464 -34.81 -1.99 17.62
N ARG A 465 -35.65 -2.88 17.08
CA ARG A 465 -36.43 -3.82 17.89
C ARG A 465 -36.86 -5.06 17.09
N LEU A 466 -36.85 -6.21 17.74
CA LEU A 466 -37.61 -7.38 17.30
C LEU A 466 -38.93 -7.40 18.06
N ASP A 467 -40.04 -7.17 17.36
CA ASP A 467 -41.38 -7.27 17.92
C ASP A 467 -41.88 -8.72 17.80
N MET A 468 -41.94 -9.37 18.96
CA MET A 468 -42.33 -10.77 19.13
C MET A 468 -43.77 -10.91 19.60
N SER A 469 -44.56 -9.82 19.65
CA SER A 469 -45.93 -9.84 20.17
C SER A 469 -46.88 -10.75 19.37
N GLY A 470 -46.56 -11.01 18.10
CA GLY A 470 -47.26 -11.95 17.24
C GLY A 470 -46.87 -13.43 17.42
N LEU A 471 -45.87 -13.74 18.25
CA LEU A 471 -45.43 -15.12 18.49
C LEU A 471 -46.20 -15.78 19.63
N LYS A 472 -46.74 -16.98 19.37
CA LYS A 472 -47.36 -17.87 20.36
C LYS A 472 -46.58 -19.19 20.38
N ASN A 473 -45.99 -19.54 21.53
CA ASN A 473 -45.11 -20.71 21.67
C ASN A 473 -43.95 -20.74 20.64
N GLY A 474 -43.50 -19.55 20.22
CA GLY A 474 -42.46 -19.35 19.21
C GLY A 474 -42.93 -19.46 17.75
N ASN A 475 -44.22 -19.66 17.49
CA ASN A 475 -44.80 -19.70 16.15
C ASN A 475 -45.64 -18.45 15.87
N GLY A 476 -45.72 -18.05 14.61
CA GLY A 476 -46.49 -16.88 14.15
C GLY A 476 -45.60 -15.76 13.62
N THR A 477 -46.15 -14.55 13.53
CA THR A 477 -45.44 -13.42 12.92
C THR A 477 -44.46 -12.75 13.89
N LEU A 478 -43.18 -12.73 13.54
CA LEU A 478 -42.15 -11.88 14.13
C LEU A 478 -41.92 -10.66 13.24
N ARG A 479 -41.81 -9.47 13.83
CA ARG A 479 -41.57 -8.22 13.07
C ARG A 479 -40.21 -7.63 13.41
N LEU A 480 -39.39 -7.40 12.39
CA LEU A 480 -38.18 -6.58 12.52
C LEU A 480 -38.57 -5.11 12.34
N VAL A 481 -38.35 -4.29 13.36
CA VAL A 481 -38.61 -2.84 13.31
C VAL A 481 -37.29 -2.11 13.08
N LEU A 482 -37.17 -1.47 11.92
CA LEU A 482 -35.94 -0.86 11.45
C LEU A 482 -36.08 0.66 11.30
N ARG A 483 -35.03 1.39 11.68
CA ARG A 483 -34.81 2.78 11.27
C ARG A 483 -34.17 2.79 9.88
N ASP A 484 -34.80 3.49 8.95
CA ASP A 484 -34.45 3.48 7.53
C ASP A 484 -33.34 4.49 7.19
N ASP A 485 -32.15 4.24 7.72
CA ASP A 485 -30.94 5.03 7.44
C ASP A 485 -30.59 4.97 5.94
N HIS A 486 -30.96 3.88 5.26
CA HIS A 486 -30.79 3.72 3.82
C HIS A 486 -31.63 4.73 3.02
N ALA A 487 -32.92 4.88 3.34
CA ALA A 487 -33.77 5.87 2.67
C ALA A 487 -33.32 7.31 2.96
N ALA A 488 -32.85 7.60 4.18
CA ALA A 488 -32.29 8.90 4.52
C ALA A 488 -31.06 9.23 3.66
N LEU A 489 -30.14 8.27 3.49
CA LEU A 489 -28.98 8.40 2.61
C LEU A 489 -29.38 8.58 1.14
N ALA A 490 -30.30 7.75 0.64
CA ALA A 490 -30.77 7.83 -0.74
C ALA A 490 -31.45 9.18 -1.04
N ALA A 491 -32.20 9.73 -0.07
CA ALA A 491 -32.81 11.06 -0.20
C ALA A 491 -31.76 12.17 -0.27
N ALA A 492 -30.68 12.09 0.51
CA ALA A 492 -29.56 13.03 0.42
C ALA A 492 -28.90 12.98 -0.97
N PHE A 493 -28.62 11.78 -1.48
CA PHE A 493 -28.04 11.64 -2.83
C PHE A 493 -28.93 12.17 -3.95
N ARG A 494 -30.26 11.99 -3.86
CA ARG A 494 -31.19 12.58 -4.84
C ARG A 494 -31.12 14.11 -4.87
N ARG A 495 -30.93 14.76 -3.72
CA ARG A 495 -30.79 16.23 -3.64
C ARG A 495 -29.42 16.70 -4.14
N LEU A 496 -28.36 15.96 -3.83
CA LEU A 496 -27.01 16.22 -4.35
C LEU A 496 -26.93 16.05 -5.87
N ALA A 497 -27.59 15.03 -6.43
CA ALA A 497 -27.53 14.74 -7.86
C ALA A 497 -28.01 15.89 -8.77
N GLY A 498 -28.84 16.81 -8.24
CA GLY A 498 -29.28 18.01 -8.96
C GLY A 498 -28.32 19.21 -8.88
N GLN A 499 -27.20 19.10 -8.15
CA GLN A 499 -26.30 20.21 -7.87
C GLN A 499 -25.08 20.18 -8.81
N PRO A 500 -24.76 21.27 -9.55
CA PRO A 500 -23.57 21.34 -10.39
C PRO A 500 -22.26 21.13 -9.63
N SER A 501 -22.21 21.56 -8.36
CA SER A 501 -21.07 21.34 -7.47
C SER A 501 -20.80 19.86 -7.20
N TRP A 502 -21.86 19.05 -7.02
CA TRP A 502 -21.74 17.60 -6.84
C TRP A 502 -21.22 16.92 -8.10
N GLN A 503 -21.76 17.30 -9.26
CA GLN A 503 -21.26 16.82 -10.55
C GLN A 503 -19.77 17.16 -10.71
N ALA A 504 -19.35 18.40 -10.43
CA ALA A 504 -17.95 18.81 -10.57
C ALA A 504 -16.99 17.97 -9.71
N LEU A 505 -17.39 17.55 -8.52
CA LEU A 505 -16.61 16.64 -7.68
C LEU A 505 -16.45 15.25 -8.32
N LEU A 506 -17.49 14.77 -9.00
CA LEU A 506 -17.48 13.47 -9.65
C LEU A 506 -16.86 13.52 -11.05
N ASP A 507 -16.85 14.66 -11.74
CA ASP A 507 -16.12 14.84 -13.00
C ASP A 507 -14.60 14.96 -12.75
N GLY A 508 -14.22 15.38 -11.55
CA GLY A 508 -12.83 15.49 -11.11
C GLY A 508 -12.08 14.15 -11.04
N ARG A 509 -10.78 14.20 -11.33
CA ARG A 509 -9.82 13.10 -11.19
C ARG A 509 -8.59 13.62 -10.44
N PRO A 510 -8.28 13.12 -9.21
CA PRO A 510 -8.59 11.81 -8.58
C PRO A 510 -9.79 11.78 -7.60
N LEU A 511 -10.06 10.62 -6.98
CA LEU A 511 -11.18 10.39 -6.02
C LEU A 511 -11.17 11.42 -4.86
N PRO A 512 -12.11 12.41 -4.82
CA PRO A 512 -12.05 13.52 -3.89
C PRO A 512 -12.82 13.21 -2.60
N ARG A 513 -12.36 12.20 -1.86
CA ARG A 513 -13.00 11.66 -0.65
C ARG A 513 -13.50 12.75 0.28
N GLU A 514 -12.62 13.67 0.64
CA GLU A 514 -12.92 14.69 1.64
C GLU A 514 -14.05 15.62 1.21
N ALA A 515 -14.05 16.02 -0.06
CA ALA A 515 -15.09 16.87 -0.64
C ALA A 515 -16.42 16.13 -0.78
N LEU A 516 -16.39 14.85 -1.19
CA LEU A 516 -17.61 14.02 -1.28
C LEU A 516 -18.27 13.81 0.09
N LEU A 517 -17.47 13.54 1.13
CA LEU A 517 -17.98 13.41 2.50
C LEU A 517 -18.52 14.75 3.02
N ASN A 518 -17.83 15.86 2.76
CA ASN A 518 -18.27 17.19 3.16
C ASN A 518 -19.62 17.56 2.52
N ALA A 519 -19.77 17.33 1.21
CA ALA A 519 -21.02 17.58 0.51
C ALA A 519 -22.18 16.75 1.11
N LEU A 520 -21.94 15.47 1.40
CA LEU A 520 -22.94 14.61 2.03
C LEU A 520 -23.33 15.07 3.44
N LEU A 521 -22.35 15.45 4.27
CA LEU A 521 -22.61 15.93 5.63
C LEU A 521 -23.40 17.25 5.63
N LEU A 522 -23.04 18.20 4.76
CA LEU A 522 -23.79 19.44 4.57
C LEU A 522 -25.22 19.17 4.13
N GLU A 523 -25.42 18.26 3.17
CA GLU A 523 -26.74 17.85 2.70
C GLU A 523 -27.58 17.20 3.81
N LEU A 524 -26.93 16.48 4.73
CA LEU A 524 -27.57 15.92 5.91
C LEU A 524 -27.82 16.97 7.02
N GLY A 525 -27.42 18.23 6.82
CA GLY A 525 -27.64 19.33 7.74
C GLY A 525 -26.55 19.52 8.80
N GLU A 526 -25.39 18.88 8.62
CA GLU A 526 -24.26 19.07 9.52
C GLU A 526 -23.54 20.38 9.26
N ARG A 527 -23.00 20.97 10.32
CA ARG A 527 -22.01 22.05 10.21
C ARG A 527 -20.63 21.43 10.13
N LEU A 528 -19.92 21.75 9.06
CA LEU A 528 -18.53 21.33 8.92
C LEU A 528 -17.64 22.25 9.78
N PRO A 529 -16.58 21.70 10.39
CA PRO A 529 -15.53 22.55 10.94
C PRO A 529 -14.92 23.38 9.81
N PRO A 530 -14.42 24.59 10.10
CA PRO A 530 -13.70 25.38 9.11
C PRO A 530 -12.56 24.52 8.54
N SER A 531 -12.42 24.53 7.21
CA SER A 531 -11.31 23.87 6.56
C SER A 531 -10.01 24.41 7.14
N ALA A 532 -9.02 23.54 7.37
CA ALA A 532 -7.66 23.98 7.63
C ALA A 532 -7.10 24.57 6.33
N SER A 533 -7.56 25.77 5.97
CA SER A 533 -7.06 26.57 4.84
C SER A 533 -5.73 27.22 5.19
N GLY A 534 -4.79 26.40 5.69
CA GLY A 534 -3.40 26.80 5.80
C GLY A 534 -2.74 26.69 4.44
N THR A 535 -1.90 27.65 4.08
CA THR A 535 -0.90 27.44 3.04
C THR A 535 -0.11 26.18 3.38
N LEU A 536 0.17 25.33 2.40
CA LEU A 536 1.02 24.16 2.61
C LEU A 536 2.43 24.46 2.11
N PRO A 537 3.47 23.88 2.74
CA PRO A 537 4.83 24.05 2.26
C PRO A 537 4.95 23.58 0.81
N VAL A 538 5.63 24.38 -0.01
CA VAL A 538 5.80 24.07 -1.44
C VAL A 538 6.66 22.80 -1.59
N PRO A 539 6.18 21.76 -2.29
CA PRO A 539 6.99 20.58 -2.57
C PRO A 539 8.24 20.94 -3.37
N GLN A 540 9.41 20.48 -2.91
CA GLN A 540 10.69 20.78 -3.54
C GLN A 540 11.54 19.52 -3.70
N LEU A 541 12.37 19.49 -4.75
CA LEU A 541 13.46 18.54 -4.90
C LEU A 541 14.73 19.18 -4.31
N GLU A 542 15.65 18.34 -3.84
CA GLU A 542 16.96 18.83 -3.38
C GLU A 542 17.91 19.14 -4.53
N LEU A 543 17.86 18.33 -5.59
CA LEU A 543 18.50 18.61 -6.87
C LEU A 543 17.44 18.87 -7.94
N PRO A 544 17.77 19.66 -8.99
CA PRO A 544 16.90 19.78 -10.15
C PRO A 544 16.53 18.42 -10.74
N ALA A 545 15.36 18.29 -11.36
CA ALA A 545 14.96 17.03 -12.00
C ALA A 545 15.80 16.68 -13.23
N ALA A 546 16.33 17.69 -13.93
CA ALA A 546 17.17 17.53 -15.10
C ALA A 546 18.65 17.68 -14.75
N LEU A 547 19.47 16.80 -15.31
CA LEU A 547 20.92 16.83 -15.18
C LEU A 547 21.49 18.12 -15.81
N PRO A 548 22.24 18.95 -15.07
CA PRO A 548 22.93 20.12 -15.64
C PRO A 548 23.95 19.73 -16.71
N THR A 549 24.07 20.53 -17.77
CA THR A 549 25.04 20.27 -18.87
C THR A 549 26.50 20.28 -18.41
N THR A 550 26.80 20.96 -17.29
CA THR A 550 28.13 20.99 -16.68
C THR A 550 28.57 19.62 -16.15
N GLU A 551 27.64 18.73 -15.80
CA GLU A 551 27.94 17.38 -15.30
C GLU A 551 28.50 16.46 -16.39
N THR A 552 28.20 16.74 -17.67
CA THR A 552 28.59 15.89 -18.80
C THR A 552 29.54 16.55 -19.80
N ARG A 553 29.77 17.86 -19.67
CA ARG A 553 30.61 18.62 -20.60
C ARG A 553 32.04 18.09 -20.61
N GLY A 554 32.57 17.80 -21.80
CA GLY A 554 33.96 17.37 -21.99
C GLY A 554 34.27 15.94 -21.57
N LEU A 555 33.26 15.14 -21.18
CA LEU A 555 33.48 13.73 -20.84
C LEU A 555 33.81 12.89 -22.08
N ALA A 556 34.77 11.98 -21.93
CA ALA A 556 34.99 10.92 -22.90
C ALA A 556 33.70 10.07 -23.06
N PRO A 557 33.39 9.57 -24.28
CA PRO A 557 32.16 8.78 -24.52
C PRO A 557 31.97 7.60 -23.57
N SER A 558 33.05 6.92 -23.19
CA SER A 558 33.02 5.80 -22.23
C SER A 558 32.57 6.20 -20.84
N LEU A 559 32.83 7.44 -20.41
CA LEU A 559 32.39 7.98 -19.12
C LEU A 559 30.99 8.59 -19.21
N ALA A 560 30.65 9.23 -20.34
CA ALA A 560 29.33 9.79 -20.59
C ALA A 560 28.23 8.71 -20.56
N ALA A 561 28.54 7.49 -21.01
CA ALA A 561 27.60 6.36 -21.00
C ALA A 561 27.06 6.02 -19.59
N PHE A 562 27.82 6.26 -18.52
CA PHE A 562 27.33 6.03 -17.15
C PHE A 562 26.21 7.00 -16.78
N HIS A 563 26.20 8.23 -17.31
CA HIS A 563 25.09 9.14 -17.06
C HIS A 563 23.81 8.64 -17.74
N ALA A 564 23.89 8.18 -18.99
CA ALA A 564 22.73 7.66 -19.72
C ALA A 564 22.03 6.51 -18.99
N TRP A 565 22.81 5.58 -18.43
CA TRP A 565 22.27 4.35 -17.83
C TRP A 565 22.13 4.39 -16.31
N CYS A 566 22.89 5.23 -15.60
CA CYS A 566 22.94 5.22 -14.15
C CYS A 566 22.45 6.52 -13.48
N ALA A 567 22.42 7.66 -14.18
CA ALA A 567 22.10 8.96 -13.54
C ALA A 567 20.67 9.03 -13.00
N ALA A 568 19.72 8.30 -13.59
CA ALA A 568 18.34 8.23 -13.13
C ALA A 568 18.22 7.86 -11.64
N CYS A 569 19.20 7.13 -11.08
CA CYS A 569 19.27 6.76 -9.67
C CYS A 569 20.54 7.24 -8.95
N HIS A 570 21.67 7.33 -9.64
CA HIS A 570 23.00 7.61 -9.05
C HIS A 570 23.46 9.06 -9.22
N TRP A 571 22.64 9.93 -9.83
CA TRP A 571 22.78 11.37 -9.72
C TRP A 571 21.70 11.89 -8.76
N SER A 572 22.08 12.03 -7.49
CA SER A 572 21.19 12.46 -6.40
C SER A 572 21.99 13.14 -5.30
N ALA A 573 21.32 13.84 -4.38
CA ALA A 573 21.96 14.36 -3.17
C ALA A 573 22.05 13.32 -2.03
N GLU A 574 21.70 12.05 -2.31
CA GLU A 574 21.67 11.00 -1.31
C GLU A 574 22.99 10.22 -1.24
N THR A 575 23.32 9.77 -0.04
CA THR A 575 24.39 8.77 0.17
C THR A 575 23.94 7.37 -0.27
N PHE A 576 22.62 7.11 -0.28
CA PHE A 576 22.02 5.82 -0.61
C PHE A 576 20.81 5.98 -1.55
N PRO A 577 20.85 5.45 -2.79
CA PRO A 577 21.98 4.80 -3.44
C PRO A 577 23.19 5.74 -3.57
N PRO A 578 24.43 5.21 -3.70
CA PRO A 578 25.61 6.06 -3.74
C PRO A 578 25.58 6.99 -4.95
N ASN A 579 25.70 8.30 -4.70
CA ASN A 579 25.65 9.36 -5.71
C ASN A 579 26.99 9.58 -6.45
N PHE A 580 27.62 8.51 -6.97
CA PHE A 580 28.92 8.60 -7.63
C PHE A 580 28.94 9.38 -8.96
N LEU A 581 27.76 9.78 -9.47
CA LEU A 581 27.64 10.64 -10.65
C LEU A 581 27.43 12.12 -10.33
N GLN A 582 27.23 12.49 -9.06
CA GLN A 582 27.08 13.89 -8.68
C GLN A 582 28.44 14.58 -8.57
N GLY A 583 28.60 15.72 -9.24
CA GLY A 583 29.75 16.62 -9.11
C GLY A 583 30.58 16.74 -10.39
N PRO A 584 31.58 17.64 -10.42
CA PRO A 584 32.22 18.08 -11.66
C PRO A 584 32.72 16.94 -12.56
N ALA A 585 32.57 17.09 -13.88
CA ALA A 585 32.89 16.07 -14.88
C ALA A 585 34.33 15.56 -14.77
N GLU A 586 35.28 16.43 -14.42
CA GLU A 586 36.71 16.15 -14.31
C GLU A 586 37.04 15.11 -13.22
N THR A 587 36.15 14.95 -12.25
CA THR A 587 36.34 14.05 -11.09
C THR A 587 35.54 12.75 -11.22
N LEU A 588 34.78 12.57 -12.31
CA LEU A 588 33.93 11.40 -12.52
C LEU A 588 34.72 10.10 -12.56
N GLU A 589 35.84 10.06 -13.27
CA GLU A 589 36.64 8.84 -13.39
C GLU A 589 37.15 8.36 -12.02
N ALA A 590 37.59 9.28 -11.16
CA ALA A 590 38.02 8.96 -9.80
C ALA A 590 36.87 8.40 -8.95
N ARG A 591 35.66 8.98 -9.05
CA ARG A 591 34.46 8.47 -8.37
C ARG A 591 34.07 7.08 -8.88
N LEU A 592 34.13 6.84 -10.19
CA LEU A 592 33.87 5.52 -10.78
C LEU A 592 34.91 4.49 -10.31
N ARG A 593 36.20 4.86 -10.26
CA ARG A 593 37.28 4.01 -9.74
C ARG A 593 37.04 3.64 -8.27
N GLN A 594 36.64 4.60 -7.44
CA GLN A 594 36.29 4.34 -6.03
C GLN A 594 35.14 3.31 -5.93
N CYS A 595 34.12 3.43 -6.76
CA CYS A 595 32.93 2.56 -6.76
C CYS A 595 33.10 1.28 -7.60
N ALA A 596 34.22 1.12 -8.32
CA ALA A 596 34.41 0.11 -9.36
C ALA A 596 34.05 -1.33 -8.94
N PRO A 597 34.45 -1.85 -7.76
CA PRO A 597 34.09 -3.21 -7.35
C PRO A 597 32.57 -3.43 -7.29
N ARG A 598 31.82 -2.43 -6.79
CA ARG A 598 30.37 -2.51 -6.64
C ARG A 598 29.64 -2.39 -7.98
N ILE A 599 30.14 -1.54 -8.88
CA ILE A 599 29.59 -1.38 -10.23
C ILE A 599 29.83 -2.66 -11.04
N TYR A 600 31.06 -3.19 -11.02
CA TYR A 600 31.43 -4.40 -11.75
C TYR A 600 30.51 -5.56 -11.38
N VAL A 601 30.35 -5.84 -10.08
CA VAL A 601 29.45 -6.90 -9.61
C VAL A 601 28.05 -6.71 -10.16
N ARG A 602 27.45 -5.51 -10.05
CA ARG A 602 26.06 -5.27 -10.49
C ARG A 602 25.88 -5.37 -12.01
N LEU A 603 26.87 -4.98 -12.82
CA LEU A 603 26.82 -5.13 -14.29
C LEU A 603 26.98 -6.60 -14.71
N ALA A 604 27.89 -7.33 -14.08
CA ALA A 604 28.17 -8.72 -14.38
C ALA A 604 26.98 -9.64 -14.04
N MET A 605 26.17 -9.31 -13.02
CA MET A 605 24.96 -10.07 -12.68
C MET A 605 23.96 -10.18 -13.85
N ALA A 606 23.95 -9.23 -14.79
CA ALA A 606 23.02 -9.27 -15.92
C ALA A 606 23.32 -10.45 -16.86
N SER A 607 24.59 -10.83 -17.00
CA SER A 607 25.04 -11.96 -17.83
C SER A 607 24.87 -13.32 -17.17
N LEU A 608 24.58 -13.36 -15.87
CA LEU A 608 24.36 -14.61 -15.15
C LEU A 608 22.89 -15.04 -15.20
N PRO A 609 22.60 -16.35 -15.29
CA PRO A 609 21.26 -16.89 -15.07
C PRO A 609 20.71 -16.45 -13.71
N ARG A 610 19.41 -16.16 -13.64
CA ARG A 610 18.75 -15.63 -12.42
C ARG A 610 19.08 -16.42 -11.14
N ALA A 611 19.12 -17.75 -11.22
CA ALA A 611 19.40 -18.63 -10.08
C ALA A 611 20.85 -18.53 -9.55
N GLN A 612 21.80 -18.05 -10.37
CA GLN A 612 23.22 -17.95 -10.01
C GLN A 612 23.61 -16.54 -9.52
N ARG A 613 22.68 -15.59 -9.56
CA ARG A 613 22.96 -14.20 -9.21
C ARG A 613 23.09 -14.03 -7.69
N ALA A 614 24.23 -13.55 -7.25
CA ALA A 614 24.43 -13.13 -5.85
C ALA A 614 23.69 -11.82 -5.52
N LYS A 615 23.49 -10.96 -6.53
CA LYS A 615 22.78 -9.67 -6.44
C LYS A 615 21.92 -9.41 -7.67
N THR A 616 20.95 -8.50 -7.56
CA THR A 616 20.19 -8.05 -8.74
C THR A 616 21.07 -7.23 -9.69
N PRO A 617 20.87 -7.33 -11.01
CA PRO A 617 21.64 -6.57 -11.99
C PRO A 617 21.30 -5.07 -11.95
N MET A 618 22.17 -4.25 -12.51
CA MET A 618 21.92 -2.82 -12.73
C MET A 618 21.97 -2.46 -14.23
N PRO A 619 21.11 -1.55 -14.72
CA PRO A 619 19.92 -1.03 -14.02
C PRO A 619 18.95 -2.14 -13.58
N PRO A 620 18.11 -1.92 -12.55
CA PRO A 620 17.15 -2.93 -12.11
C PRO A 620 16.26 -3.36 -13.26
N GLU A 621 15.98 -4.66 -13.39
CA GLU A 621 15.24 -5.19 -14.54
C GLU A 621 13.86 -4.55 -14.72
N THR A 622 13.20 -4.14 -13.63
CA THR A 622 11.91 -3.44 -13.66
C THR A 622 11.97 -2.04 -14.27
N MET A 623 13.15 -1.43 -14.32
CA MET A 623 13.35 -0.08 -14.86
C MET A 623 13.86 -0.10 -16.30
N LEU A 624 14.33 -1.24 -16.81
CA LEU A 624 14.83 -1.37 -18.19
C LEU A 624 13.83 -0.88 -19.27
N PRO A 625 12.50 -1.10 -19.13
CA PRO A 625 11.56 -0.55 -20.10
C PRO A 625 11.57 0.99 -20.17
N ALA A 626 11.92 1.69 -19.08
CA ALA A 626 12.08 3.14 -19.08
C ALA A 626 13.28 3.62 -19.93
N PHE A 627 14.24 2.73 -20.16
CA PHE A 627 15.39 2.94 -21.04
C PHE A 627 15.17 2.36 -22.44
N GLY A 628 13.94 1.92 -22.78
CA GLY A 628 13.62 1.36 -24.09
C GLY A 628 14.24 -0.03 -24.34
N THR A 629 14.54 -0.79 -23.29
CA THR A 629 15.11 -2.15 -23.40
C THR A 629 14.45 -3.13 -22.42
N HIS A 630 14.88 -4.38 -22.44
CA HIS A 630 14.44 -5.44 -21.51
C HIS A 630 15.63 -6.27 -21.02
N ALA A 631 15.41 -7.12 -20.00
CA ALA A 631 16.48 -7.83 -19.30
C ALA A 631 17.41 -8.64 -20.22
N GLU A 632 16.84 -9.37 -21.18
CA GLU A 632 17.60 -10.19 -22.13
C GLU A 632 18.42 -9.33 -23.11
N ALA A 633 17.81 -8.31 -23.71
CA ALA A 633 18.51 -7.38 -24.60
C ALA A 633 19.63 -6.62 -23.87
N TRP A 634 19.40 -6.19 -22.63
CA TRP A 634 20.42 -5.56 -21.81
C TRP A 634 21.58 -6.51 -21.50
N ALA A 635 21.29 -7.76 -21.13
CA ALA A 635 22.31 -8.77 -20.82
C ALA A 635 23.26 -9.03 -22.01
N GLN A 636 22.72 -9.07 -23.23
CA GLN A 636 23.46 -9.31 -24.48
C GLN A 636 23.97 -8.02 -25.14
N GLY A 637 23.56 -6.85 -24.64
CA GLY A 637 23.78 -5.55 -25.29
C GLY A 637 25.22 -5.05 -25.23
N ALA A 638 25.65 -4.40 -26.32
CA ALA A 638 26.97 -3.80 -26.45
C ALA A 638 27.22 -2.66 -25.44
N GLU A 639 26.18 -1.89 -25.09
CA GLU A 639 26.29 -0.78 -24.14
C GLU A 639 26.63 -1.27 -22.73
N ARG A 640 25.95 -2.31 -22.25
CA ARG A 640 26.28 -2.96 -20.96
C ARG A 640 27.71 -3.47 -20.96
N ALA A 641 28.09 -4.19 -22.02
CA ALA A 641 29.44 -4.74 -22.17
C ALA A 641 30.52 -3.63 -22.16
N ALA A 642 30.25 -2.48 -22.77
CA ALA A 642 31.15 -1.33 -22.79
C ALA A 642 31.30 -0.67 -21.39
N LEU A 643 30.21 -0.53 -20.64
CA LEU A 643 30.25 -0.07 -19.25
C LEU A 643 31.08 -1.02 -18.37
N GLU A 644 30.83 -2.33 -18.48
CA GLU A 644 31.55 -3.35 -17.71
C GLU A 644 33.04 -3.39 -18.07
N ALA A 645 33.39 -3.31 -19.36
CA ALA A 645 34.77 -3.27 -19.83
C ALA A 645 35.51 -2.03 -19.31
N THR A 646 34.83 -0.88 -19.20
CA THR A 646 35.41 0.33 -18.64
C THR A 646 35.76 0.16 -17.16
N ILE A 647 34.84 -0.39 -16.36
CA ILE A 647 35.11 -0.66 -14.94
C ILE A 647 36.16 -1.75 -14.75
N ARG A 648 36.14 -2.80 -15.58
CA ARG A 648 37.15 -3.87 -15.57
C ARG A 648 38.56 -3.32 -15.76
N ARG A 649 38.77 -2.44 -16.75
CA ARG A 649 40.06 -1.78 -16.96
C ARG A 649 40.53 -1.00 -15.72
N MET A 650 39.62 -0.33 -15.02
CA MET A 650 39.95 0.38 -13.78
C MET A 650 40.42 -0.59 -12.67
N LEU A 651 39.77 -1.74 -12.53
CA LEU A 651 40.14 -2.76 -11.52
C LEU A 651 41.47 -3.46 -11.86
N VAL A 652 41.73 -3.72 -13.15
CA VAL A 652 43.01 -4.28 -13.61
C VAL A 652 44.14 -3.29 -13.38
N ALA A 653 43.93 -2.01 -13.70
CA ALA A 653 44.93 -0.96 -13.46
C ALA A 653 45.26 -0.80 -11.96
N GLU A 654 44.30 -1.08 -11.06
CA GLU A 654 44.49 -1.00 -9.61
C GLU A 654 45.21 -2.23 -9.04
N SER A 655 44.82 -3.43 -9.46
CA SER A 655 45.23 -4.69 -8.80
C SER A 655 46.24 -5.52 -9.59
N GLY A 656 46.47 -5.20 -10.86
CA GLY A 656 47.25 -6.01 -11.80
C GLY A 656 46.61 -7.35 -12.17
N ARG A 657 45.35 -7.61 -11.78
CA ARG A 657 44.63 -8.87 -11.99
C ARG A 657 43.24 -8.63 -12.55
N GLU A 658 42.74 -9.60 -13.30
CA GLU A 658 41.34 -9.59 -13.74
C GLU A 658 40.40 -9.70 -12.53
N PRO A 659 39.31 -8.92 -12.48
CA PRO A 659 38.34 -9.01 -11.41
C PRO A 659 37.57 -10.34 -11.51
N ASP A 660 37.48 -11.03 -10.38
CA ASP A 660 36.80 -12.32 -10.24
C ASP A 660 35.61 -12.19 -9.27
N LEU A 661 34.43 -12.66 -9.67
CA LEU A 661 33.20 -12.53 -8.89
C LEU A 661 33.26 -13.30 -7.54
N PRO A 662 33.63 -14.59 -7.50
CA PRO A 662 33.88 -15.31 -6.25
C PRO A 662 34.80 -14.57 -5.29
N THR A 663 35.93 -14.06 -5.78
CA THR A 663 36.91 -13.32 -4.96
C THR A 663 36.33 -12.02 -4.40
N LEU A 664 35.67 -11.22 -5.25
CA LEU A 664 35.04 -9.96 -4.84
C LEU A 664 33.90 -10.20 -3.82
N LEU A 665 33.17 -11.31 -3.95
CA LEU A 665 32.00 -11.61 -3.13
C LEU A 665 32.29 -12.49 -1.92
N ALA A 666 33.54 -12.86 -1.66
CA ALA A 666 33.93 -13.72 -0.53
C ALA A 666 33.45 -13.17 0.84
N GLY A 667 33.52 -11.85 1.03
CA GLY A 667 33.00 -11.15 2.22
C GLY A 667 31.56 -10.65 2.10
N GLY A 668 30.86 -10.97 1.01
CA GLY A 668 29.56 -10.39 0.65
C GLY A 668 29.67 -8.99 0.03
N TYR A 669 28.64 -8.60 -0.72
CA TYR A 669 28.64 -7.34 -1.49
C TYR A 669 28.81 -6.08 -0.63
N GLU A 670 28.28 -6.08 0.60
CA GLU A 670 28.35 -4.88 1.45
C GLU A 670 29.74 -4.67 2.07
N ALA A 671 30.58 -5.71 2.07
CA ALA A 671 31.99 -5.60 2.45
C ALA A 671 32.87 -5.00 1.34
N LEU A 672 32.36 -4.89 0.11
CA LEU A 672 33.07 -4.19 -0.97
C LEU A 672 33.29 -2.72 -0.61
N ARG A 673 34.43 -2.19 -1.07
CA ARG A 673 34.81 -0.77 -0.95
C ARG A 673 33.60 0.14 -1.19
N PRO A 674 33.25 1.02 -0.22
CA PRO A 674 32.15 1.98 -0.39
C PRO A 674 32.42 2.93 -1.57
N CYS A 675 31.35 3.25 -2.32
CA CYS A 675 31.45 4.14 -3.48
C CYS A 675 31.73 5.61 -3.11
N LEU A 676 31.27 6.02 -1.93
CA LEU A 676 31.50 7.35 -1.39
C LEU A 676 32.57 7.24 -0.32
N ALA A 677 33.57 8.13 -0.38
CA ALA A 677 34.55 8.21 0.69
C ALA A 677 33.84 8.53 2.02
N PRO A 678 34.35 8.07 3.17
CA PRO A 678 33.85 8.53 4.46
C PRO A 678 33.88 10.06 4.47
N ALA A 679 32.79 10.70 4.88
CA ALA A 679 32.80 12.14 5.15
C ALA A 679 33.97 12.41 6.11
N ARG A 680 34.85 13.36 5.79
CA ARG A 680 35.86 13.80 6.74
C ARG A 680 35.12 14.24 8.01
N PRO A 681 35.56 13.78 9.20
CA PRO A 681 34.83 13.98 10.45
C PRO A 681 34.61 15.45 10.79
#